data_AF-A0A7S7P636-F1
#
_entry.id   AF-A0A7S7P636-F1
#
_cell.length_a   1.000
_cell.length_b   1.000
_cell.length_c   1.000
_cell.angle_alpha   90.00
_cell.angle_beta   90.00
_cell.angle_gamma   90.00
#
_symmetry.space_group_name_H-M   'P 1'
#
loop_
_entity.id
_entity.type
_entity.pdbx_description
1 polymer ?
#
loop_
_entity_poly.entity_id
_entity_poly.type
_entity_poly.pdbx_seq_one_letter_code
_entity_poly.pdbx_strand_id
1 'polypeptide(L)'
;MTRATTSTQVLHPTRCARAVAAVITLLAAQAALAQENTQPQTAPAAPAQGQSGAGATASGSAPAPAVVRIAGTRQSVASAISRKKNAGTVSDSIVAEDIGEFPDKNVGEALSRITGVQLSRDFGEGSKVAIRGVEPDLNRIEVNGMSVLGTDGGAGRGAELRELASELIGSIDVYKGLTADMTEGGIGGTVQITTRKPLDFKKRTIGTSIAAEHSTSRGGVQPRGNLYMADKFLDGKLGLMANFVYDKVLTQNDYARNTSWRFLQDWDLSPEKTVTSTNPALAAINSYAGCSTAGLSSGDLADCRRQWFDYSPGIARYGIWTRDHKRSSGELTAQYEFSKEFNAWATYQANTQRQRLNDRNFGTDFGSISRLANTGTAPVYGANGVPTTAGRCTAPTGATPGMVLENHHVTEYVVGSCLYAGGQGGQGAFSTSARDFQLDIDSRYASSGFKFRRGGLEVEGLFGASKSTYSSDTNSIVLTQNAPGLKVALNAQSLPQFTFPSGYSPDDPGSYVQAQLQYRPSETENTENQAKLDFKYRLKTPFFTKAWFGVQGRKATSEQFNGGGYMASNGSDLNSSADDINVRGANVNQTAVYDPLYSGSAQRPNDPQSFINSSFETRYLNAAQMAALVAAVQGRTPGTFFSGYDDVSGLPSGWMSPVYANAVPFFDTSNFNHNYLFNAPGSDGQTYPQIPAFGVDERIASTYLRLDYATKLFDRDLEGNIGVRYTRTRDRSSGSSRYSVRTETAPGSSTFRDVIISNSVSTVENTYSDVLPSFNGAFWAIDNKLVARVGWAKAMARPRVNLLAPNATCIVGSGNPQFGGDGTDDCSAGNPDLKPYRSTNTDLSFEYYPTPDSQLSLALFQKDITSYVRERVLTRGVDLFKTGQLFDVTQAVNGEGATTKGIEIAGRTALTFLPGWLGGFGIDANYTRMNYKYAEGTELLNVLDGSVLPYPGMSKNAYNLSLWYDQGPINARLAYSYRDRFFTGSNDVSGNPVFEAKSGYLDAKIQYRYNEQVTFALEGKNLTDEVKRLDAGDSFRLNELAWAGRRYFFTVSVKI
;
A
#
# COMPACT_ATOMS: atom_id res chain seq x y z
N MET A 1 -17.28 -17.37 -22.66
CA MET A 1 -18.59 -18.04 -22.49
C MET A 1 -19.41 -17.29 -21.47
N THR A 2 -20.58 -16.84 -21.89
CA THR A 2 -21.61 -16.13 -21.11
C THR A 2 -22.12 -17.02 -19.98
N ARG A 3 -21.87 -16.64 -18.72
CA ARG A 3 -22.40 -17.35 -17.55
C ARG A 3 -23.68 -16.65 -17.08
N ALA A 4 -24.81 -17.19 -17.50
CA ALA A 4 -26.10 -17.02 -16.86
C ALA A 4 -26.44 -18.36 -16.20
N THR A 5 -26.36 -18.43 -14.87
CA THR A 5 -26.97 -19.50 -14.08
C THR A 5 -27.48 -18.89 -12.78
N THR A 6 -28.77 -18.63 -12.78
CA THR A 6 -29.61 -18.33 -11.62
C THR A 6 -29.60 -19.51 -10.65
N SER A 7 -29.00 -19.31 -9.48
CA SER A 7 -29.30 -20.10 -8.28
C SER A 7 -30.24 -19.27 -7.41
N THR A 8 -31.51 -19.68 -7.35
CA THR A 8 -32.49 -19.19 -6.39
C THR A 8 -32.10 -19.68 -5.00
N GLN A 9 -31.30 -18.89 -4.27
CA GLN A 9 -31.23 -18.98 -2.82
C GLN A 9 -32.35 -18.13 -2.23
N VAL A 10 -33.21 -18.78 -1.44
CA VAL A 10 -34.21 -18.13 -0.59
C VAL A 10 -33.46 -17.24 0.41
N LEU A 11 -33.54 -15.92 0.21
CA LEU A 11 -33.01 -14.90 1.12
C LEU A 11 -33.71 -14.99 2.48
N HIS A 12 -33.07 -15.63 3.46
CA HIS A 12 -33.42 -15.40 4.85
C HIS A 12 -32.89 -14.00 5.27
N PRO A 13 -33.73 -13.12 5.83
CA PRO A 13 -33.30 -11.78 6.23
C PRO A 13 -32.24 -11.90 7.33
N THR A 14 -31.05 -11.38 7.05
CA THR A 14 -29.92 -11.36 7.98
C THR A 14 -30.19 -10.42 9.17
N ARG A 15 -29.51 -10.68 10.29
CA ARG A 15 -29.63 -9.94 11.56
C ARG A 15 -29.45 -8.41 11.42
N CYS A 16 -28.83 -7.92 10.34
CA CYS A 16 -28.74 -6.48 10.01
C CYS A 16 -30.09 -5.83 9.69
N ALA A 17 -31.01 -6.52 8.99
CA ALA A 17 -32.32 -5.97 8.68
C ALA A 17 -33.21 -5.81 9.94
N ARG A 18 -33.00 -6.68 10.94
CA ARG A 18 -33.66 -6.58 12.25
C ARG A 18 -33.11 -5.44 13.11
N ALA A 19 -31.84 -5.07 12.98
CA ALA A 19 -31.25 -3.93 13.70
C ALA A 19 -31.76 -2.58 13.15
N VAL A 20 -31.88 -2.44 11.82
CA VAL A 20 -32.42 -1.22 11.19
C VAL A 20 -33.93 -1.09 11.46
N ALA A 21 -34.69 -2.19 11.40
CA ALA A 21 -36.11 -2.19 11.76
C ALA A 21 -36.36 -1.92 13.26
N ALA A 22 -35.51 -2.44 14.15
CA ALA A 22 -35.60 -2.20 15.60
C ALA A 22 -35.32 -0.74 15.97
N VAL A 23 -34.36 -0.08 15.32
CA VAL A 23 -34.08 1.35 15.54
C VAL A 23 -35.25 2.22 15.04
N ILE A 24 -35.87 1.87 13.91
CA ILE A 24 -37.06 2.58 13.39
C ILE A 24 -38.29 2.37 14.28
N THR A 25 -38.48 1.18 14.86
CA THR A 25 -39.60 0.90 15.78
C THR A 25 -39.40 1.48 17.19
N LEU A 26 -38.17 1.55 17.70
CA LEU A 26 -37.86 2.23 18.97
C LEU A 26 -38.00 3.76 18.87
N LEU A 27 -37.77 4.35 17.69
CA LEU A 27 -37.99 5.78 17.44
C LEU A 27 -39.48 6.15 17.27
N ALA A 28 -40.32 5.22 16.83
CA ALA A 28 -41.77 5.44 16.68
C ALA A 28 -42.56 5.27 18.00
N ALA A 29 -42.05 4.50 18.96
CA ALA A 29 -42.78 4.15 20.18
C ALA A 29 -42.81 5.25 21.27
N GLN A 30 -41.96 6.29 21.19
CA GLN A 30 -41.95 7.37 22.20
C GLN A 30 -42.88 8.55 21.88
N ALA A 31 -43.52 8.58 20.70
CA ALA A 31 -44.44 9.65 20.30
C ALA A 31 -45.92 9.40 20.67
N ALA A 32 -46.26 8.26 21.30
CA ALA A 32 -47.64 7.83 21.50
C ALA A 32 -48.19 7.96 22.94
N LEU A 33 -47.46 8.59 23.87
CA LEU A 33 -47.93 8.80 25.25
C LEU A 33 -47.86 10.28 25.65
N ALA A 34 -48.75 11.09 25.07
CA ALA A 34 -49.18 12.37 25.65
C ALA A 34 -50.45 12.87 24.93
N GLN A 35 -51.60 12.30 25.26
CA GLN A 35 -52.89 12.95 25.03
C GLN A 35 -53.82 12.63 26.20
N GLU A 36 -54.13 13.63 27.02
CA GLU A 36 -55.45 13.74 27.64
C GLU A 36 -55.95 15.19 27.57
N ASN A 37 -57.19 15.26 27.08
CA ASN A 37 -58.19 16.32 26.90
C ASN A 37 -58.13 17.62 27.72
N THR A 38 -58.44 18.74 27.06
CA THR A 38 -59.73 19.47 27.25
C THR A 38 -59.98 20.52 26.14
N GLN A 39 -61.27 20.77 25.87
CA GLN A 39 -61.87 21.42 24.69
C GLN A 39 -61.94 22.98 24.74
N PRO A 40 -62.32 23.65 23.62
CA PRO A 40 -62.08 25.08 23.34
C PRO A 40 -63.33 25.98 23.34
N GLN A 41 -63.12 27.31 23.45
CA GLN A 41 -63.94 28.47 22.97
C GLN A 41 -63.34 29.72 23.65
N THR A 42 -63.20 30.95 23.12
CA THR A 42 -63.59 31.72 21.92
C THR A 42 -62.77 33.03 21.95
N ALA A 43 -62.47 33.63 20.78
CA ALA A 43 -61.93 35.00 20.67
C ALA A 43 -63.05 36.06 20.87
N PRO A 44 -62.77 37.37 21.13
CA PRO A 44 -62.28 38.28 20.08
C PRO A 44 -61.33 39.41 20.55
N ALA A 45 -60.98 40.28 19.61
CA ALA A 45 -59.79 41.12 19.51
C ALA A 45 -59.88 42.59 20.00
N ALA A 46 -58.69 43.15 20.28
CA ALA A 46 -58.18 44.53 20.03
C ALA A 46 -58.79 45.76 20.77
N PRO A 47 -58.14 46.97 20.77
CA PRO A 47 -56.72 47.37 20.66
C PRO A 47 -56.30 48.42 21.74
N ALA A 48 -55.01 48.81 21.81
CA ALA A 48 -54.51 50.21 21.86
C ALA A 48 -53.11 50.36 22.48
N GLN A 49 -52.48 51.48 22.11
CA GLN A 49 -51.06 51.84 22.11
C GLN A 49 -50.54 52.44 23.42
N GLY A 50 -49.20 52.43 23.60
CA GLY A 50 -48.46 53.62 24.03
C GLY A 50 -47.54 53.53 25.26
N GLN A 51 -46.21 53.62 24.99
CA GLN A 51 -45.12 54.17 25.84
C GLN A 51 -44.72 53.41 27.12
N SER A 52 -43.50 53.48 27.67
CA SER A 52 -42.11 53.70 27.24
C SER A 52 -41.28 53.53 28.53
N GLY A 53 -40.13 52.84 28.54
CA GLY A 53 -39.29 52.80 29.75
C GLY A 53 -38.17 51.76 29.81
N ALA A 54 -37.03 52.10 29.17
CA ALA A 54 -35.62 51.76 29.45
C ALA A 54 -35.22 50.46 30.20
N GLY A 55 -34.30 49.70 29.58
CA GLY A 55 -33.45 48.71 30.27
C GLY A 55 -32.48 47.93 29.36
N ALA A 56 -31.27 48.48 29.17
CA ALA A 56 -30.02 47.81 28.80
C ALA A 56 -29.89 47.11 27.41
N THR A 57 -29.34 47.84 26.43
CA THR A 57 -28.73 47.28 25.22
C THR A 57 -27.37 46.63 25.53
N ALA A 58 -27.31 45.31 25.51
CA ALA A 58 -26.09 44.56 25.25
C ALA A 58 -25.80 44.57 23.74
N SER A 59 -24.60 45.00 23.39
CA SER A 59 -24.08 45.16 22.04
C SER A 59 -24.10 43.87 21.21
N GLY A 60 -24.83 43.93 20.10
CA GLY A 60 -24.57 43.33 18.79
C GLY A 60 -23.87 41.97 18.74
N SER A 61 -24.66 40.90 18.62
CA SER A 61 -24.20 39.69 17.94
C SER A 61 -23.83 40.06 16.49
N ALA A 62 -22.54 40.08 16.20
CA ALA A 62 -22.03 40.14 14.84
C ALA A 62 -22.74 39.04 14.01
N PRO A 63 -23.33 39.37 12.85
CA PRO A 63 -23.88 38.36 11.97
C PRO A 63 -22.75 37.41 11.57
N ALA A 64 -22.91 36.12 11.83
CA ALA A 64 -22.03 35.09 11.30
C ALA A 64 -21.96 35.25 9.76
N PRO A 65 -20.79 35.50 9.15
CA PRO A 65 -20.75 35.75 7.71
C PRO A 65 -20.93 34.46 6.88
N ALA A 66 -21.68 34.65 5.79
CA ALA A 66 -21.69 33.96 4.48
C ALA A 66 -21.88 32.42 4.45
N VAL A 67 -23.04 31.88 4.05
CA VAL A 67 -23.46 31.58 2.65
C VAL A 67 -22.52 30.53 2.03
N VAL A 68 -23.04 29.33 1.74
CA VAL A 68 -22.37 28.34 0.87
C VAL A 68 -22.41 28.87 -0.57
N ARG A 69 -21.62 29.92 -0.79
CA ARG A 69 -21.10 30.35 -2.09
C ARG A 69 -19.89 29.46 -2.37
N ILE A 70 -19.42 29.43 -3.61
CA ILE A 70 -18.02 29.03 -3.85
C ILE A 70 -17.19 30.03 -3.05
N ALA A 71 -16.68 29.57 -1.91
CA ALA A 71 -15.60 30.23 -1.21
C ALA A 71 -14.45 30.27 -2.20
N GLY A 72 -13.99 31.46 -2.59
CA GLY A 72 -12.76 31.56 -3.36
C GLY A 72 -11.58 30.93 -2.61
N THR A 73 -10.47 30.64 -3.29
CA THR A 73 -9.22 30.09 -2.72
C THR A 73 -8.86 30.76 -1.40
N ARG A 74 -9.09 32.06 -1.31
CA ARG A 74 -8.86 32.85 -0.10
C ARG A 74 -9.67 32.39 1.11
N GLN A 75 -10.95 32.08 0.95
CA GLN A 75 -11.80 31.62 2.05
C GLN A 75 -11.47 30.17 2.43
N SER A 76 -11.03 29.34 1.47
CA SER A 76 -10.56 27.98 1.76
C SER A 76 -9.28 28.01 2.61
N VAL A 77 -8.30 28.85 2.23
CA VAL A 77 -7.09 29.13 3.00
C VAL A 77 -7.43 29.66 4.39
N ALA A 78 -8.34 30.63 4.51
CA ALA A 78 -8.74 31.17 5.80
C ALA A 78 -9.44 30.13 6.70
N SER A 79 -10.23 29.23 6.12
CA SER A 79 -10.84 28.13 6.87
C SER A 79 -9.78 27.15 7.37
N ALA A 80 -8.80 26.77 6.54
CA ALA A 80 -7.70 25.91 6.94
C ALA A 80 -6.85 26.54 8.07
N ILE A 81 -6.53 27.83 7.95
CA ILE A 81 -5.82 28.61 9.00
C ILE A 81 -6.63 28.62 10.29
N SER A 82 -7.95 28.86 10.21
CA SER A 82 -8.81 28.87 11.39
C SER A 82 -8.88 27.50 12.07
N ARG A 83 -8.88 26.39 11.31
CA ARG A 83 -8.85 25.03 11.87
C ARG A 83 -7.54 24.77 12.62
N LYS A 84 -6.40 25.12 12.01
CA LYS A 84 -5.09 25.02 12.64
C LYS A 84 -5.01 25.86 13.92
N LYS A 85 -5.44 27.12 13.86
CA LYS A 85 -5.48 28.04 15.00
C LYS A 85 -6.31 27.51 16.18
N ASN A 86 -7.42 26.83 15.90
CA ASN A 86 -8.32 26.30 16.94
C ASN A 86 -8.01 24.84 17.34
N ALA A 87 -6.98 24.22 16.76
CA ALA A 87 -6.64 22.84 17.05
C ALA A 87 -6.10 22.68 18.49
N GLY A 88 -6.52 21.60 19.15
CA GLY A 88 -6.05 21.25 20.51
C GLY A 88 -4.64 20.64 20.55
N THR A 89 -4.03 20.43 19.39
CA THR A 89 -2.66 19.92 19.22
C THR A 89 -2.13 20.39 17.86
N VAL A 90 -0.87 20.08 17.54
CA VAL A 90 -0.27 20.43 16.25
C VAL A 90 -0.96 19.68 15.12
N SER A 91 -1.55 20.42 14.19
CA SER A 91 -2.22 19.88 13.01
C SER A 91 -2.08 20.80 11.80
N ASP A 92 -2.39 20.25 10.63
CA ASP A 92 -2.59 20.99 9.40
C ASP A 92 -3.87 20.52 8.72
N SER A 93 -4.52 21.40 7.96
CA SER A 93 -5.82 21.12 7.36
C SER A 93 -5.88 21.53 5.89
N ILE A 94 -6.68 20.81 5.12
CA ILE A 94 -7.10 21.12 3.75
C ILE A 94 -8.63 21.05 3.72
N VAL A 95 -9.30 21.99 3.03
CA VAL A 95 -10.77 22.06 2.94
C VAL A 95 -11.25 21.85 1.51
N ALA A 96 -12.53 21.49 1.33
CA ALA A 96 -13.10 21.05 0.06
C ALA A 96 -12.81 21.96 -1.14
N GLU A 97 -12.92 23.27 -0.99
CA GLU A 97 -12.62 24.22 -2.07
C GLU A 97 -11.14 24.19 -2.46
N ASP A 98 -10.23 24.07 -1.50
CA ASP A 98 -8.79 23.92 -1.76
C ASP A 98 -8.53 22.61 -2.52
N ILE A 99 -9.09 21.48 -2.08
CA ILE A 99 -8.97 20.18 -2.78
C ILE A 99 -9.47 20.29 -4.24
N GLY A 100 -10.61 20.95 -4.44
CA GLY A 100 -11.22 21.15 -5.75
C GLY A 100 -10.47 22.12 -6.67
N GLU A 101 -9.55 22.92 -6.15
CA GLU A 101 -8.71 23.87 -6.91
C GLU A 101 -7.38 23.29 -7.36
N PHE A 102 -7.02 22.11 -6.84
CA PHE A 102 -5.90 21.34 -7.35
C PHE A 102 -6.37 20.30 -8.38
N PRO A 103 -5.46 19.81 -9.23
CA PRO A 103 -5.74 18.69 -10.12
C PRO A 103 -5.65 17.33 -9.38
N ASP A 104 -6.11 17.28 -8.13
CA ASP A 104 -6.11 16.03 -7.37
C ASP A 104 -7.30 15.18 -7.75
N LYS A 105 -7.08 13.88 -7.83
CA LYS A 105 -8.15 12.91 -8.12
C LYS A 105 -8.44 11.99 -6.94
N ASN A 106 -7.59 12.01 -5.93
CA ASN A 106 -7.76 11.26 -4.69
C ASN A 106 -7.15 12.00 -3.48
N VAL A 107 -7.49 11.53 -2.27
CA VAL A 107 -7.04 12.11 -0.99
C VAL A 107 -5.53 12.18 -0.86
N GLY A 108 -4.81 11.16 -1.31
CA GLY A 108 -3.36 11.04 -1.13
C GLY A 108 -2.60 12.16 -1.83
N GLU A 109 -3.07 12.58 -2.99
CA GLU A 109 -2.50 13.71 -3.73
C GLU A 109 -2.72 15.03 -3.00
N ALA A 110 -3.92 15.24 -2.44
CA ALA A 110 -4.19 16.43 -1.64
C ALA A 110 -3.28 16.50 -0.41
N LEU A 111 -3.07 15.37 0.27
CA LEU A 111 -2.22 15.26 1.45
C LEU A 111 -0.74 15.59 1.19
N SER A 112 -0.24 15.40 -0.02
CA SER A 112 1.17 15.68 -0.36
C SER A 112 1.61 17.13 -0.10
N ARG A 113 0.63 18.05 0.04
CA ARG A 113 0.86 19.48 0.26
C ARG A 113 0.92 19.88 1.72
N ILE A 114 0.83 18.93 2.63
CA ILE A 114 0.99 19.16 4.06
C ILE A 114 2.46 18.99 4.42
N THR A 115 2.98 19.88 5.27
CA THR A 115 4.36 19.76 5.79
C THR A 115 4.55 18.40 6.45
N GLY A 116 5.70 17.78 6.23
CA GLY A 116 6.03 16.48 6.81
C GLY A 116 5.27 15.31 6.21
N VAL A 117 4.42 15.50 5.20
CA VAL A 117 3.75 14.41 4.50
C VAL A 117 4.50 14.08 3.21
N GLN A 118 4.78 12.79 3.02
CA GLN A 118 5.44 12.25 1.84
C GLN A 118 4.52 11.21 1.20
N LEU A 119 4.35 11.28 -0.12
CA LEU A 119 3.43 10.44 -0.88
C LEU A 119 4.20 9.34 -1.62
N SER A 120 3.70 8.12 -1.56
CA SER A 120 4.10 7.04 -2.46
C SER A 120 3.18 7.04 -3.69
N ARG A 121 3.76 6.89 -4.88
CA ARG A 121 3.03 6.89 -6.15
C ARG A 121 3.08 5.53 -6.85
N ASP A 122 1.98 5.19 -7.51
CA ASP A 122 1.78 3.98 -8.29
C ASP A 122 1.02 4.29 -9.59
N PHE A 123 1.61 3.97 -10.76
CA PHE A 123 1.16 4.41 -12.09
C PHE A 123 0.87 5.92 -12.16
N GLY A 124 1.72 6.74 -11.56
CA GLY A 124 1.55 8.20 -11.51
C GLY A 124 0.42 8.70 -10.59
N GLU A 125 -0.29 7.81 -9.86
CA GLU A 125 -1.30 8.18 -8.87
C GLU A 125 -0.74 8.07 -7.44
N GLY A 126 -1.08 9.00 -6.55
CA GLY A 126 -0.79 8.86 -5.11
C GLY A 126 -1.60 7.72 -4.47
N SER A 127 -0.95 6.82 -3.71
CA SER A 127 -1.61 5.65 -3.09
C SER A 127 -1.56 5.65 -1.55
N LYS A 128 -0.38 5.91 -0.97
CA LYS A 128 -0.13 5.84 0.49
C LYS A 128 0.69 7.03 0.98
N VAL A 129 0.52 7.41 2.25
CA VAL A 129 1.23 8.55 2.86
C VAL A 129 2.11 8.14 4.03
N ALA A 130 3.32 8.70 4.07
CA ALA A 130 4.22 8.69 5.21
C ALA A 130 4.16 10.07 5.90
N ILE A 131 4.18 10.11 7.24
CA ILE A 131 4.11 11.34 8.02
C ILE A 131 5.36 11.43 8.89
N ARG A 132 6.17 12.48 8.70
CA ARG A 132 7.43 12.75 9.41
C ARG A 132 8.41 11.57 9.37
N GLY A 133 8.52 10.96 8.19
CA GLY A 133 9.39 9.81 7.93
C GLY A 133 8.90 8.48 8.51
N VAL A 134 7.70 8.45 9.12
CA VAL A 134 7.09 7.21 9.62
C VAL A 134 6.27 6.55 8.50
N GLU A 135 6.52 5.26 8.30
CA GLU A 135 5.95 4.45 7.22
C GLU A 135 4.40 4.39 7.23
N PRO A 136 3.75 4.17 6.08
CA PRO A 136 2.28 4.22 5.97
C PRO A 136 1.51 3.28 6.90
N ASP A 137 2.08 2.12 7.25
CA ASP A 137 1.43 1.14 8.13
C ASP A 137 1.32 1.60 9.60
N LEU A 138 2.07 2.64 9.98
CA LEU A 138 2.10 3.22 11.32
C LEU A 138 1.41 4.59 11.38
N ASN A 139 0.70 4.96 10.30
CA ASN A 139 -0.17 6.13 10.22
C ASN A 139 -1.63 5.67 10.29
N ARG A 140 -2.47 6.49 10.91
CA ARG A 140 -3.90 6.20 11.03
C ARG A 140 -4.68 7.09 10.06
N ILE A 141 -5.59 6.49 9.29
CA ILE A 141 -6.47 7.22 8.37
C ILE A 141 -7.91 6.89 8.74
N GLU A 142 -8.72 7.93 8.93
CA GLU A 142 -10.12 7.82 9.31
C GLU A 142 -11.03 8.59 8.35
N VAL A 143 -12.21 8.04 8.05
CA VAL A 143 -13.30 8.72 7.35
C VAL A 143 -14.48 8.81 8.32
N ASN A 144 -14.91 10.03 8.66
CA ASN A 144 -15.98 10.28 9.62
C ASN A 144 -15.79 9.55 10.98
N GLY A 145 -14.53 9.39 11.40
CA GLY A 145 -14.14 8.68 12.63
C GLY A 145 -14.07 7.15 12.52
N MET A 146 -14.38 6.57 11.35
CA MET A 146 -14.17 5.14 11.04
C MET A 146 -12.77 4.92 10.48
N SER A 147 -12.08 3.84 10.87
CA SER A 147 -10.82 3.46 10.22
C SER A 147 -11.08 3.14 8.74
N VAL A 148 -10.20 3.59 7.85
CA VAL A 148 -10.19 3.11 6.47
C VAL A 148 -9.58 1.72 6.43
N LEU A 149 -10.24 0.77 5.77
CA LEU A 149 -9.79 -0.62 5.69
C LEU A 149 -8.79 -0.80 4.54
N GLY A 150 -7.86 -1.75 4.68
CA GLY A 150 -6.95 -2.10 3.58
C GLY A 150 -7.69 -2.71 2.39
N THR A 151 -7.35 -2.24 1.18
CA THR A 151 -7.92 -2.65 -0.12
C THR A 151 -6.85 -3.03 -1.15
N ASP A 152 -5.61 -3.27 -0.74
CA ASP A 152 -4.49 -3.64 -1.62
C ASP A 152 -4.21 -5.14 -1.68
N GLY A 153 -5.03 -5.97 -1.00
CA GLY A 153 -4.84 -7.42 -0.89
C GLY A 153 -3.66 -7.83 -0.01
N GLY A 154 -2.98 -6.87 0.63
CA GLY A 154 -1.85 -7.12 1.52
C GLY A 154 -2.26 -7.30 2.97
N ALA A 155 -1.26 -7.62 3.80
CA ALA A 155 -1.39 -7.70 5.26
C ALA A 155 -1.01 -6.40 5.99
N GLY A 156 -0.79 -5.32 5.23
CA GLY A 156 -0.48 -4.00 5.73
C GLY A 156 -1.66 -3.37 6.46
N ARG A 157 -1.37 -2.33 7.25
CA ARG A 157 -2.39 -1.54 7.96
C ARG A 157 -2.59 -0.16 7.34
N GLY A 158 -1.75 0.23 6.39
CA GLY A 158 -1.90 1.46 5.63
C GLY A 158 -3.19 1.43 4.79
N ALA A 159 -3.88 2.56 4.73
CA ALA A 159 -5.05 2.72 3.89
C ALA A 159 -4.68 3.12 2.46
N GLU A 160 -5.42 2.59 1.49
CA GLU A 160 -5.27 2.90 0.07
C GLU A 160 -6.14 4.11 -0.28
N LEU A 161 -5.51 5.26 -0.52
CA LEU A 161 -6.22 6.54 -0.63
C LEU A 161 -6.94 6.74 -1.97
N ARG A 162 -6.66 5.89 -2.97
CA ARG A 162 -7.32 5.93 -4.29
C ARG A 162 -8.82 5.59 -4.24
N GLU A 163 -9.27 4.91 -3.18
CA GLU A 163 -10.69 4.56 -3.01
C GLU A 163 -11.57 5.76 -2.59
N LEU A 164 -10.95 6.84 -2.11
CA LEU A 164 -11.63 8.03 -1.61
C LEU A 164 -11.60 9.14 -2.66
N ALA A 165 -12.74 9.35 -3.32
CA ALA A 165 -12.90 10.45 -4.26
C ALA A 165 -12.87 11.80 -3.53
N SER A 166 -12.11 12.76 -4.09
CA SER A 166 -11.96 14.13 -3.58
C SER A 166 -13.29 14.86 -3.38
N GLU A 167 -14.31 14.55 -4.18
CA GLU A 167 -15.59 15.27 -4.23
C GLU A 167 -16.55 14.93 -3.09
N LEU A 168 -16.30 13.84 -2.36
CA LEU A 168 -17.03 13.48 -1.14
C LEU A 168 -16.58 14.30 0.08
N ILE A 169 -15.41 14.94 0.00
CA ILE A 169 -14.67 15.43 1.15
C ILE A 169 -15.05 16.87 1.48
N GLY A 170 -15.33 17.12 2.76
CA GLY A 170 -15.49 18.46 3.33
C GLY A 170 -14.17 19.03 3.85
N SER A 171 -13.41 18.22 4.59
CA SER A 171 -12.06 18.57 5.06
C SER A 171 -11.19 17.35 5.27
N ILE A 172 -9.88 17.57 5.20
CA ILE A 172 -8.82 16.62 5.57
C ILE A 172 -7.97 17.31 6.64
N ASP A 173 -7.95 16.75 7.84
CA ASP A 173 -7.19 17.24 8.97
C ASP A 173 -6.07 16.24 9.30
N VAL A 174 -4.82 16.68 9.27
CA VAL A 174 -3.64 15.87 9.60
C VAL A 174 -3.13 16.28 10.97
N TYR A 175 -3.41 15.45 11.97
CA TYR A 175 -2.91 15.60 13.32
C TYR A 175 -1.53 14.98 13.45
N LYS A 176 -0.57 15.81 13.84
CA LYS A 176 0.83 15.41 14.03
C LYS A 176 1.15 15.22 15.52
N GLY A 177 0.50 16.02 16.36
CA GLY A 177 0.41 15.80 17.79
C GLY A 177 -0.81 14.95 18.16
N LEU A 178 -0.93 14.60 19.44
CA LEU A 178 -1.92 13.64 19.95
C LEU A 178 -2.65 14.21 21.16
N THR A 179 -3.94 13.91 21.26
CA THR A 179 -4.78 14.14 22.44
C THR A 179 -5.41 12.82 22.90
N ALA A 180 -5.75 12.70 24.18
CA ALA A 180 -6.24 11.44 24.75
C ALA A 180 -7.56 10.92 24.14
N ASP A 181 -8.38 11.81 23.56
CA ASP A 181 -9.67 11.48 22.93
C ASP A 181 -9.54 10.86 21.53
N MET A 182 -8.35 10.93 20.93
CA MET A 182 -8.06 10.32 19.63
C MET A 182 -7.95 8.80 19.76
N THR A 183 -8.35 8.08 18.70
CA THR A 183 -8.12 6.64 18.59
C THR A 183 -6.64 6.36 18.29
N GLU A 184 -6.08 5.35 18.94
CA GLU A 184 -4.68 4.94 18.77
C GLU A 184 -4.40 4.32 17.39
N GLY A 185 -3.12 4.26 17.02
CA GLY A 185 -2.66 3.69 15.74
C GLY A 185 -1.89 4.64 14.84
N GLY A 186 -1.76 5.93 15.20
CA GLY A 186 -1.03 6.95 14.43
C GLY A 186 0.29 7.35 15.09
N ILE A 187 1.35 6.55 14.97
CA ILE A 187 2.69 6.92 15.46
C ILE A 187 3.24 8.10 14.66
N GLY A 188 3.13 8.06 13.33
CA GLY A 188 3.53 9.19 12.48
C GLY A 188 2.55 10.34 12.58
N GLY A 189 1.26 10.04 12.46
CA GLY A 189 0.14 10.94 12.72
C GLY A 189 -1.20 10.29 12.39
N THR A 190 -2.27 11.07 12.55
CA THR A 190 -3.64 10.67 12.19
C THR A 190 -4.19 11.62 11.14
N VAL A 191 -4.64 11.06 10.01
CA VAL A 191 -5.38 11.77 8.97
C VAL A 191 -6.88 11.54 9.21
N GLN A 192 -7.62 12.60 9.46
CA GLN A 192 -9.07 12.57 9.63
C GLN A 192 -9.74 13.24 8.43
N ILE A 193 -10.52 12.46 7.69
CA ILE A 193 -11.29 12.90 6.54
C ILE A 193 -12.74 13.04 6.99
N THR A 194 -13.31 14.23 6.80
CA THR A 194 -14.71 14.51 7.13
C THR A 194 -15.49 14.75 5.85
N THR A 195 -16.58 14.00 5.64
CA THR A 195 -17.48 14.22 4.50
C THR A 195 -18.49 15.33 4.80
N ARG A 196 -19.13 15.88 3.78
CA ARG A 196 -20.12 16.96 3.93
C ARG A 196 -21.38 16.43 4.62
N LYS A 197 -22.03 17.26 5.45
CA LYS A 197 -23.31 16.90 6.08
C LYS A 197 -24.48 17.63 5.42
N PRO A 198 -25.67 17.01 5.34
CA PRO A 198 -26.81 17.61 4.64
C PRO A 198 -27.33 18.89 5.30
N LEU A 199 -27.26 19.02 6.64
CA LEU A 199 -27.72 20.24 7.32
C LEU A 199 -26.76 21.43 7.14
N ASP A 200 -25.54 21.21 6.64
CA ASP A 200 -24.59 22.29 6.33
C ASP A 200 -25.06 23.11 5.10
N PHE A 201 -25.98 22.56 4.29
CA PHE A 201 -26.51 23.23 3.11
C PHE A 201 -27.65 24.19 3.48
N LYS A 202 -27.58 25.44 2.99
CA LYS A 202 -28.62 26.46 3.25
C LYS A 202 -29.89 26.24 2.44
N LYS A 203 -29.73 25.90 1.17
CA LYS A 203 -30.79 25.65 0.19
C LYS A 203 -30.60 24.27 -0.43
N ARG A 204 -31.66 23.74 -1.05
CA ARG A 204 -31.54 22.60 -1.97
C ARG A 204 -30.36 22.86 -2.91
N THR A 205 -29.44 21.92 -2.94
CA THR A 205 -28.22 22.02 -3.74
C THR A 205 -28.07 20.77 -4.57
N ILE A 206 -27.91 20.94 -5.87
CA ILE A 206 -27.53 19.86 -6.79
C ILE A 206 -26.23 20.29 -7.44
N GLY A 207 -25.20 19.47 -7.34
CA GLY A 207 -23.94 19.69 -8.04
C GLY A 207 -23.54 18.46 -8.83
N THR A 208 -22.99 18.69 -10.01
CA THR A 208 -22.45 17.64 -10.87
C THR A 208 -21.24 18.18 -11.59
N SER A 209 -20.28 17.32 -11.87
CA SER A 209 -19.24 17.62 -12.85
C SER A 209 -18.98 16.42 -13.73
N ILE A 210 -18.69 16.70 -15.00
CA ILE A 210 -18.25 15.71 -15.98
C ILE A 210 -16.87 16.13 -16.44
N ALA A 211 -15.94 15.20 -16.46
CA ALA A 211 -14.59 15.40 -16.92
C ALA A 211 -14.18 14.37 -17.97
N ALA A 212 -13.31 14.81 -18.87
CA ALA A 212 -12.61 14.00 -19.84
C ALA A 212 -11.13 13.99 -19.46
N GLU A 213 -10.57 12.81 -19.24
CA GLU A 213 -9.15 12.60 -18.95
C GLU A 213 -8.43 12.07 -20.18
N HIS A 214 -7.21 12.57 -20.43
CA HIS A 214 -6.27 12.02 -21.40
C HIS A 214 -4.90 11.78 -20.76
N SER A 215 -4.35 10.58 -20.91
CA SER A 215 -2.99 10.23 -20.48
C SER A 215 -2.05 10.13 -21.69
N THR A 216 -0.85 10.69 -21.61
CA THR A 216 0.14 10.61 -22.70
C THR A 216 0.74 9.22 -22.86
N SER A 217 0.82 8.43 -21.78
CA SER A 217 1.42 7.08 -21.81
C SER A 217 0.46 6.01 -22.35
N ARG A 218 -0.84 6.17 -22.06
CA ARG A 218 -1.88 5.17 -22.43
C ARG A 218 -2.77 5.60 -23.59
N GLY A 219 -2.90 6.91 -23.81
CA GLY A 219 -3.82 7.48 -24.79
C GLY A 219 -5.30 7.27 -24.44
N GLY A 220 -6.16 7.59 -25.41
CA GLY A 220 -7.61 7.56 -25.25
C GLY A 220 -8.15 8.68 -24.37
N VAL A 221 -9.48 8.82 -24.34
CA VAL A 221 -10.17 9.78 -23.47
C VAL A 221 -11.10 9.01 -22.55
N GLN A 222 -10.98 9.21 -21.24
CA GLN A 222 -11.80 8.52 -20.25
C GLN A 222 -12.75 9.46 -19.52
N PRO A 223 -14.00 9.02 -19.25
CA PRO A 223 -14.96 9.82 -18.54
C PRO A 223 -14.82 9.70 -17.03
N ARG A 224 -15.01 10.82 -16.35
CA ARG A 224 -15.23 10.91 -14.91
C ARG A 224 -16.46 11.75 -14.65
N GLY A 225 -17.29 11.35 -13.70
CA GLY A 225 -18.54 12.02 -13.39
C GLY A 225 -18.84 11.97 -11.91
N ASN A 226 -19.39 13.04 -11.36
CA ASN A 226 -19.98 13.03 -10.03
C ASN A 226 -21.35 13.71 -10.04
N LEU A 227 -22.16 13.35 -9.04
CA LEU A 227 -23.46 13.91 -8.79
C LEU A 227 -23.70 13.90 -7.29
N TYR A 228 -23.90 15.06 -6.69
CA TYR A 228 -24.35 15.18 -5.31
C TYR A 228 -25.63 16.01 -5.23
N MET A 229 -26.52 15.58 -4.35
CA MET A 229 -27.78 16.24 -4.06
C MET A 229 -27.92 16.35 -2.54
N ALA A 230 -28.27 17.53 -2.05
CA ALA A 230 -28.59 17.73 -0.64
C ALA A 230 -29.80 18.64 -0.51
N ASP A 231 -30.72 18.27 0.36
CA ASP A 231 -31.90 19.08 0.68
C ASP A 231 -32.32 18.93 2.14
N LYS A 232 -33.15 19.87 2.59
CA LYS A 232 -33.70 19.89 3.94
C LYS A 232 -35.22 19.84 3.90
N PHE A 233 -35.80 19.05 4.78
CA PHE A 233 -37.22 18.79 4.95
C PHE A 233 -37.61 19.05 6.41
N LEU A 234 -38.91 18.99 6.71
CA LEU A 234 -39.45 19.13 8.06
C LEU A 234 -38.97 20.42 8.75
N ASP A 235 -39.21 21.57 8.10
CA ASP A 235 -38.78 22.90 8.57
C ASP A 235 -37.27 23.03 8.83
N GLY A 236 -36.46 22.30 8.06
CA GLY A 236 -35.02 22.32 8.18
C GLY A 236 -34.45 21.30 9.18
N LYS A 237 -35.28 20.50 9.82
CA LYS A 237 -34.84 19.50 10.81
C LYS A 237 -34.29 18.23 10.18
N LEU A 238 -34.82 17.79 9.04
CA LEU A 238 -34.35 16.60 8.34
C LEU A 238 -33.49 16.99 7.14
N GLY A 239 -32.19 16.71 7.19
CA GLY A 239 -31.29 16.81 6.06
C GLY A 239 -31.09 15.46 5.39
N LEU A 240 -31.25 15.40 4.06
CA LEU A 240 -30.91 14.23 3.25
C LEU A 240 -29.86 14.61 2.22
N MET A 241 -28.86 13.76 2.04
CA MET A 241 -27.82 13.91 1.03
C MET A 241 -27.54 12.58 0.34
N ALA A 242 -27.28 12.65 -0.96
CA ALA A 242 -26.76 11.56 -1.76
C ALA A 242 -25.57 12.08 -2.57
N ASN A 243 -24.53 11.26 -2.70
CA ASN A 243 -23.38 11.53 -3.55
C ASN A 243 -23.00 10.28 -4.32
N PHE A 244 -22.78 10.43 -5.63
CA PHE A 244 -22.39 9.36 -6.54
C PHE A 244 -21.18 9.83 -7.34
N VAL A 245 -20.17 8.97 -7.43
CA VAL A 245 -18.97 9.21 -8.23
C VAL A 245 -18.73 7.99 -9.11
N TYR A 246 -18.48 8.23 -10.39
CA TYR A 246 -18.02 7.23 -11.34
C TYR A 246 -16.75 7.73 -12.02
N ASP A 247 -15.75 6.87 -12.12
CA ASP A 247 -14.50 7.19 -12.79
C ASP A 247 -14.00 5.97 -13.56
N LYS A 248 -13.51 6.19 -14.77
CA LYS A 248 -12.75 5.20 -15.53
C LYS A 248 -11.38 5.79 -15.77
N VAL A 249 -10.34 5.12 -15.30
CA VAL A 249 -8.96 5.56 -15.44
C VAL A 249 -8.20 4.51 -16.24
N LEU A 250 -7.59 4.93 -17.35
CA LEU A 250 -6.67 4.10 -18.12
C LEU A 250 -5.26 4.62 -17.91
N THR A 251 -4.40 3.80 -17.31
CA THR A 251 -3.00 4.16 -17.04
C THR A 251 -2.06 3.13 -17.64
N GLN A 252 -0.87 3.60 -18.03
CA GLN A 252 0.23 2.77 -18.48
C GLN A 252 1.49 3.21 -17.73
N ASN A 253 2.33 2.25 -17.38
CA ASN A 253 3.66 2.51 -16.88
C ASN A 253 4.63 1.66 -17.68
N ASP A 254 5.60 2.31 -18.30
CA ASP A 254 6.63 1.67 -19.11
C ASP A 254 7.90 1.53 -18.29
N TYR A 255 8.56 0.38 -18.42
CA TYR A 255 9.69 0.00 -17.59
C TYR A 255 10.87 -0.49 -18.41
N ALA A 256 12.06 0.03 -18.12
CA ALA A 256 13.34 -0.53 -18.53
C ALA A 256 14.18 -0.82 -17.28
N ARG A 257 14.64 -2.07 -17.13
CA ARG A 257 15.09 -2.62 -15.83
C ARG A 257 16.26 -3.57 -15.97
N ASN A 258 17.14 -3.58 -14.97
CA ASN A 258 18.01 -4.73 -14.68
C ASN A 258 17.50 -5.55 -13.48
N THR A 259 16.53 -5.03 -12.73
CA THR A 259 15.85 -5.64 -11.56
C THR A 259 16.73 -5.94 -10.35
N SER A 260 17.96 -6.39 -10.56
CA SER A 260 18.94 -6.65 -9.53
C SER A 260 20.36 -6.60 -10.09
N TRP A 261 21.35 -6.51 -9.20
CA TRP A 261 22.77 -6.56 -9.53
C TRP A 261 23.47 -7.66 -8.74
N ARG A 262 24.40 -8.38 -9.37
CA ARG A 262 25.01 -9.59 -8.82
C ARG A 262 26.53 -9.57 -8.89
N PHE A 263 27.17 -10.22 -7.93
CA PHE A 263 28.60 -10.55 -7.97
C PHE A 263 28.76 -12.00 -8.40
N LEU A 264 29.09 -12.22 -9.67
CA LEU A 264 29.24 -13.56 -10.22
C LEU A 264 30.70 -14.00 -10.30
N GLN A 265 31.57 -13.09 -10.74
CA GLN A 265 32.99 -13.35 -10.97
C GLN A 265 33.73 -12.01 -11.07
N ASP A 266 35.05 -12.07 -10.89
CA ASP A 266 36.01 -11.02 -11.28
C ASP A 266 36.33 -11.21 -12.78
N TRP A 267 35.81 -10.31 -13.62
CA TRP A 267 35.90 -10.41 -15.08
C TRP A 267 37.04 -9.58 -15.66
N ASP A 268 37.34 -8.42 -15.06
CA ASP A 268 38.42 -7.55 -15.52
C ASP A 268 39.78 -7.90 -14.89
N LEU A 269 39.80 -8.78 -13.88
CA LEU A 269 40.99 -9.18 -13.13
C LEU A 269 41.73 -7.96 -12.55
N SER A 270 40.97 -6.91 -12.22
CA SER A 270 41.53 -5.69 -11.66
C SER A 270 42.22 -5.98 -10.34
N PRO A 271 43.39 -5.36 -10.08
CA PRO A 271 44.01 -5.43 -8.76
C PRO A 271 43.17 -4.71 -7.69
N GLU A 272 42.29 -3.80 -8.09
CA GLU A 272 41.46 -3.00 -7.20
C GLU A 272 40.24 -3.80 -6.71
N LYS A 273 39.85 -3.58 -5.45
CA LYS A 273 38.63 -4.18 -4.89
C LYS A 273 37.41 -3.41 -5.37
N THR A 274 36.41 -4.12 -5.87
CA THR A 274 35.06 -3.59 -6.12
C THR A 274 34.35 -3.24 -4.81
N VAL A 275 34.47 -4.11 -3.79
CA VAL A 275 33.90 -3.89 -2.45
C VAL A 275 34.87 -4.37 -1.37
N THR A 276 34.77 -3.79 -0.17
CA THR A 276 35.56 -4.23 0.99
C THR A 276 34.71 -5.13 1.89
N SER A 277 35.27 -6.26 2.33
CA SER A 277 34.58 -7.16 3.24
C SER A 277 34.27 -6.48 4.58
N THR A 278 33.11 -6.79 5.16
CA THR A 278 32.76 -6.36 6.52
C THR A 278 33.53 -7.12 7.60
N ASN A 279 34.13 -8.26 7.26
CA ASN A 279 35.04 -8.99 8.15
C ASN A 279 36.44 -8.35 8.08
N PRO A 280 36.97 -7.77 9.18
CA PRO A 280 38.26 -7.09 9.17
C PRO A 280 39.44 -7.98 8.73
N ALA A 281 39.39 -9.29 9.04
CA ALA A 281 40.44 -10.22 8.64
C ALA A 281 40.46 -10.44 7.12
N LEU A 282 39.29 -10.52 6.49
CA LEU A 282 39.17 -10.66 5.04
C LEU A 282 39.45 -9.32 4.33
N ALA A 283 39.05 -8.20 4.95
CA ALA A 283 39.30 -6.86 4.45
C ALA A 283 40.79 -6.52 4.37
N ALA A 284 41.61 -7.06 5.29
CA ALA A 284 43.06 -6.84 5.31
C ALA A 284 43.81 -7.53 4.17
N ILE A 285 43.19 -8.52 3.50
CA ILE A 285 43.78 -9.18 2.35
C ILE A 285 43.68 -8.24 1.15
N ASN A 286 44.82 -7.87 0.56
CA ASN A 286 44.91 -6.81 -0.47
C ASN A 286 45.08 -7.34 -1.89
N SER A 287 44.95 -8.65 -2.12
CA SER A 287 44.94 -9.22 -3.48
C SER A 287 44.03 -10.44 -3.55
N TYR A 288 43.43 -10.66 -4.74
CA TYR A 288 42.62 -11.83 -5.01
C TYR A 288 43.38 -13.15 -4.76
N ALA A 289 44.64 -13.21 -5.20
CA ALA A 289 45.52 -14.35 -4.97
C ALA A 289 45.77 -14.59 -3.47
N GLY A 290 45.89 -13.51 -2.68
CA GLY A 290 46.08 -13.55 -1.24
C GLY A 290 44.97 -14.26 -0.48
N CYS A 291 43.73 -14.25 -0.99
CA CYS A 291 42.62 -15.00 -0.38
C CYS A 291 42.90 -16.50 -0.35
N SER A 292 43.55 -17.03 -1.40
CA SER A 292 43.83 -18.47 -1.53
C SER A 292 44.98 -18.93 -0.64
N THR A 293 45.89 -18.04 -0.27
CA THR A 293 47.07 -18.33 0.55
C THR A 293 46.85 -18.03 2.03
N ALA A 294 45.71 -17.43 2.40
CA ALA A 294 45.40 -16.99 3.76
C ALA A 294 44.86 -18.11 4.69
N GLY A 295 44.80 -19.36 4.23
CA GLY A 295 44.35 -20.51 5.05
C GLY A 295 42.87 -20.40 5.48
N LEU A 296 42.05 -19.73 4.69
CA LEU A 296 40.65 -19.45 4.98
C LEU A 296 39.77 -20.70 4.88
N SER A 297 38.67 -20.73 5.65
CA SER A 297 37.59 -21.70 5.43
C SER A 297 37.00 -21.53 4.03
N SER A 298 36.25 -22.53 3.53
CA SER A 298 35.63 -22.42 2.20
C SER A 298 34.65 -21.23 2.09
N GLY A 299 33.93 -20.92 3.16
CA GLY A 299 33.04 -19.75 3.24
C GLY A 299 33.83 -18.45 3.23
N ASP A 300 34.82 -18.33 4.12
CA ASP A 300 35.68 -17.13 4.21
C ASP A 300 36.47 -16.88 2.93
N LEU A 301 36.89 -17.95 2.23
CA LEU A 301 37.57 -17.86 0.94
C LEU A 301 36.65 -17.25 -0.12
N ALA A 302 35.38 -17.67 -0.16
CA ALA A 302 34.39 -17.14 -1.10
C ALA A 302 34.09 -15.66 -0.80
N ASP A 303 33.90 -15.30 0.48
CA ASP A 303 33.66 -13.93 0.90
C ASP A 303 34.89 -13.02 0.70
N CYS A 304 36.10 -13.56 0.89
CA CYS A 304 37.33 -12.84 0.59
C CYS A 304 37.44 -12.50 -0.90
N ARG A 305 37.22 -13.50 -1.77
CA ARG A 305 37.33 -13.35 -3.24
C ARG A 305 36.26 -12.42 -3.81
N ARG A 306 35.05 -12.43 -3.25
CA ARG A 306 33.94 -11.53 -3.63
C ARG A 306 34.30 -10.05 -3.60
N GLN A 307 35.33 -9.66 -2.86
CA GLN A 307 35.81 -8.27 -2.83
C GLN A 307 36.27 -7.74 -4.21
N TRP A 308 36.66 -8.62 -5.13
CA TRP A 308 37.06 -8.28 -6.51
C TRP A 308 36.03 -8.63 -7.56
N PHE A 309 34.86 -9.15 -7.18
CA PHE A 309 33.84 -9.50 -8.16
C PHE A 309 33.20 -8.24 -8.74
N ASP A 310 32.84 -8.28 -10.01
CA ASP A 310 32.23 -7.15 -10.70
C ASP A 310 30.70 -7.19 -10.64
N TYR A 311 30.09 -6.01 -10.64
CA TYR A 311 28.66 -5.85 -10.67
C TYR A 311 28.09 -6.24 -12.04
N SER A 312 27.32 -7.32 -12.06
CA SER A 312 26.65 -7.85 -13.26
C SER A 312 25.15 -7.54 -13.21
N PRO A 313 24.52 -7.05 -14.30
CA PRO A 313 23.07 -6.86 -14.35
C PRO A 313 22.37 -8.23 -14.29
N GLY A 314 21.50 -8.43 -13.31
CA GLY A 314 20.93 -9.75 -13.03
C GLY A 314 19.79 -10.14 -13.96
N ILE A 315 18.81 -9.25 -14.16
CA ILE A 315 17.59 -9.54 -14.94
C ILE A 315 17.25 -8.33 -15.81
N ALA A 316 17.99 -8.20 -16.91
CA ALA A 316 17.72 -7.22 -17.96
C ALA A 316 16.36 -7.49 -18.61
N ARG A 317 15.45 -6.51 -18.55
CA ARG A 317 14.10 -6.63 -19.14
C ARG A 317 13.44 -5.29 -19.44
N TYR A 318 12.49 -5.36 -20.37
CA TYR A 318 11.45 -4.35 -20.58
C TYR A 318 10.12 -4.83 -20.02
N GLY A 319 9.27 -3.86 -19.65
CA GLY A 319 7.92 -4.13 -19.19
C GLY A 319 6.93 -3.03 -19.58
N ILE A 320 5.73 -3.41 -20.00
CA ILE A 320 4.59 -2.49 -20.15
C ILE A 320 3.52 -2.97 -19.19
N TRP A 321 3.18 -2.14 -18.21
CA TRP A 321 2.06 -2.43 -17.31
C TRP A 321 0.93 -1.50 -17.65
N THR A 322 -0.25 -2.07 -17.87
CA THR A 322 -1.44 -1.31 -18.19
C THR A 322 -2.50 -1.59 -17.15
N ARG A 323 -3.23 -0.55 -16.78
CA ARG A 323 -4.28 -0.59 -15.78
C ARG A 323 -5.53 0.07 -16.32
N ASP A 324 -6.56 -0.75 -16.50
CA ASP A 324 -7.91 -0.34 -16.77
C ASP A 324 -8.70 -0.40 -15.46
N HIS A 325 -8.98 0.76 -14.87
CA HIS A 325 -9.55 0.86 -13.53
C HIS A 325 -10.90 1.57 -13.60
N LYS A 326 -11.99 0.88 -13.24
CA LYS A 326 -13.31 1.48 -13.06
C LYS A 326 -13.62 1.62 -11.58
N ARG A 327 -13.95 2.82 -11.13
CA ARG A 327 -14.28 3.15 -9.74
C ARG A 327 -15.70 3.68 -9.67
N SER A 328 -16.50 3.17 -8.74
CA SER A 328 -17.83 3.71 -8.46
C SER A 328 -18.04 3.80 -6.96
N SER A 329 -18.46 4.98 -6.50
CA SER A 329 -18.74 5.26 -5.10
C SER A 329 -20.13 5.85 -4.96
N GLY A 330 -20.86 5.42 -3.94
CA GLY A 330 -22.14 5.98 -3.55
C GLY A 330 -22.17 6.22 -2.04
N GLU A 331 -22.61 7.40 -1.62
CA GLU A 331 -22.82 7.78 -0.22
C GLU A 331 -24.23 8.33 -0.05
N LEU A 332 -24.93 7.84 0.97
CA LEU A 332 -26.22 8.36 1.42
C LEU A 332 -26.09 8.79 2.86
N THR A 333 -26.52 10.01 3.17
CA THR A 333 -26.50 10.57 4.52
C THR A 333 -27.86 11.13 4.88
N ALA A 334 -28.37 10.70 6.03
CA ALA A 334 -29.53 11.29 6.68
C ALA A 334 -29.07 11.96 7.98
N GLN A 335 -29.57 13.16 8.26
CA GLN A 335 -29.32 13.87 9.50
C GLN A 335 -30.64 14.45 10.01
N TYR A 336 -30.94 14.25 11.28
CA TYR A 336 -32.16 14.76 11.89
C TYR A 336 -31.85 15.57 13.15
N GLU A 337 -32.36 16.79 13.21
CA GLU A 337 -32.38 17.63 14.40
C GLU A 337 -33.67 17.37 15.19
N PHE A 338 -33.60 16.49 16.19
CA PHE A 338 -34.73 16.20 17.08
C PHE A 338 -35.07 17.41 17.96
N SER A 339 -34.03 18.11 18.44
CA SER A 339 -34.12 19.40 19.11
C SER A 339 -32.83 20.18 18.89
N LYS A 340 -32.80 21.46 19.30
CA LYS A 340 -31.59 22.29 19.23
C LYS A 340 -30.43 21.68 20.04
N GLU A 341 -30.78 20.90 21.04
CA GLU A 341 -29.87 20.16 21.92
C GLU A 341 -29.48 18.80 21.36
N PHE A 342 -30.29 18.16 20.52
CA PHE A 342 -30.07 16.78 20.07
C PHE A 342 -30.22 16.62 18.56
N ASN A 343 -29.13 16.26 17.89
CA ASN A 343 -29.15 15.82 16.50
C ASN A 343 -28.52 14.45 16.35
N ALA A 344 -28.98 13.69 15.36
CA ALA A 344 -28.38 12.42 14.98
C ALA A 344 -28.18 12.36 13.46
N TRP A 345 -27.31 11.48 13.04
CA TRP A 345 -27.03 11.23 11.64
C TRP A 345 -26.75 9.75 11.39
N ALA A 346 -26.97 9.32 10.16
CA ALA A 346 -26.62 8.01 9.66
C ALA A 346 -26.09 8.16 8.23
N THR A 347 -24.99 7.48 7.93
CA THR A 347 -24.33 7.47 6.63
C THR A 347 -24.10 6.03 6.19
N TYR A 348 -24.39 5.74 4.93
CA TYR A 348 -24.01 4.51 4.26
C TYR A 348 -23.21 4.85 3.01
N GLN A 349 -22.00 4.30 2.92
CA GLN A 349 -21.11 4.46 1.79
C GLN A 349 -20.75 3.07 1.22
N ALA A 350 -20.80 2.94 -0.09
CA ALA A 350 -20.33 1.77 -0.81
C ALA A 350 -19.38 2.20 -1.93
N ASN A 351 -18.22 1.58 -1.99
CA ASN A 351 -17.20 1.79 -3.01
C ASN A 351 -16.94 0.46 -3.71
N THR A 352 -16.90 0.48 -5.03
CA THR A 352 -16.60 -0.68 -5.88
C THR A 352 -15.50 -0.29 -6.85
N GLN A 353 -14.47 -1.13 -6.96
CA GLN A 353 -13.38 -0.95 -7.89
C GLN A 353 -13.20 -2.24 -8.70
N ARG A 354 -13.16 -2.08 -10.01
CA ARG A 354 -12.99 -3.17 -10.98
C ARG A 354 -11.76 -2.85 -11.80
N GLN A 355 -10.71 -3.60 -11.56
CA GLN A 355 -9.41 -3.34 -12.16
C GLN A 355 -8.97 -4.52 -13.01
N ARG A 356 -8.57 -4.21 -14.25
CA ARG A 356 -7.88 -5.14 -15.13
C ARG A 356 -6.46 -4.63 -15.29
N LEU A 357 -5.50 -5.42 -14.82
CA LEU A 357 -4.10 -5.17 -15.05
C LEU A 357 -3.61 -6.12 -16.12
N ASN A 358 -2.72 -5.63 -16.96
CA ASN A 358 -1.94 -6.49 -17.83
C ASN A 358 -0.47 -6.08 -17.71
N ASP A 359 0.37 -7.05 -17.34
CA ASP A 359 1.81 -6.94 -17.19
C ASP A 359 2.46 -7.75 -18.31
N ARG A 360 3.12 -7.06 -19.25
CA ARG A 360 3.87 -7.70 -20.34
C ARG A 360 5.35 -7.50 -20.10
N ASN A 361 6.10 -8.58 -20.00
CA ASN A 361 7.55 -8.54 -19.84
C ASN A 361 8.27 -9.17 -21.04
N PHE A 362 9.51 -8.74 -21.19
CA PHE A 362 10.42 -9.17 -22.24
C PHE A 362 11.84 -9.06 -21.70
N GLY A 363 12.56 -10.17 -21.54
CA GLY A 363 13.89 -10.11 -20.93
C GLY A 363 14.60 -11.45 -20.75
N THR A 364 15.78 -11.35 -20.18
CA THR A 364 16.72 -12.45 -19.90
C THR A 364 17.17 -12.43 -18.44
N ASP A 365 17.75 -13.53 -17.98
CA ASP A 365 18.39 -13.64 -16.67
C ASP A 365 19.87 -14.03 -16.82
N PHE A 366 20.72 -13.28 -16.13
CA PHE A 366 22.13 -13.55 -15.92
C PHE A 366 22.37 -13.83 -14.43
N GLY A 367 21.87 -14.97 -13.94
CA GLY A 367 22.00 -15.40 -12.55
C GLY A 367 23.17 -16.29 -12.24
N SER A 368 23.86 -16.80 -13.27
CA SER A 368 24.96 -17.73 -13.10
C SER A 368 25.94 -17.59 -14.26
N ILE A 369 27.23 -17.80 -13.98
CA ILE A 369 28.30 -17.90 -14.99
C ILE A 369 28.00 -18.99 -16.04
N SER A 370 27.18 -19.99 -15.71
CA SER A 370 26.73 -21.02 -16.66
C SER A 370 25.92 -20.46 -17.83
N ARG A 371 25.35 -19.25 -17.72
CA ARG A 371 24.69 -18.55 -18.82
C ARG A 371 25.64 -18.20 -19.97
N LEU A 372 26.95 -18.14 -19.70
CA LEU A 372 28.01 -17.87 -20.67
C LEU A 372 28.62 -19.13 -21.27
N ALA A 373 28.08 -20.32 -20.95
CA ALA A 373 28.64 -21.59 -21.42
C ALA A 373 28.48 -21.77 -22.94
N ASN A 374 29.60 -22.02 -23.62
CA ASN A 374 29.64 -22.30 -25.08
C ASN A 374 29.76 -23.78 -25.40
N THR A 375 30.28 -24.58 -24.47
CA THR A 375 30.55 -26.01 -24.64
C THR A 375 29.76 -26.83 -23.63
N GLY A 376 29.52 -28.10 -23.96
CA GLY A 376 28.82 -29.02 -23.08
C GLY A 376 28.73 -30.43 -23.65
N THR A 377 28.06 -31.31 -22.92
CA THR A 377 27.75 -32.68 -23.34
C THR A 377 26.25 -32.78 -23.57
N ALA A 378 25.85 -33.25 -24.75
CA ALA A 378 24.44 -33.44 -25.10
C ALA A 378 23.78 -34.52 -24.20
N PRO A 379 22.49 -34.36 -23.85
CA PRO A 379 21.75 -35.42 -23.19
C PRO A 379 21.65 -36.67 -24.08
N VAL A 380 21.71 -37.84 -23.45
CA VAL A 380 21.42 -39.12 -24.11
C VAL A 380 20.04 -39.55 -23.69
N TYR A 381 19.23 -39.98 -24.65
CA TYR A 381 17.84 -40.35 -24.41
C TYR A 381 17.58 -41.81 -24.75
N GLY A 382 16.69 -42.44 -23.99
CA GLY A 382 16.20 -43.78 -24.25
C GLY A 382 15.14 -43.83 -25.35
N ALA A 383 14.73 -45.03 -25.74
CA ALA A 383 13.72 -45.29 -26.77
C ALA A 383 12.32 -44.71 -26.43
N ASN A 384 12.08 -44.33 -25.17
CA ASN A 384 10.85 -43.70 -24.67
C ASN A 384 10.94 -42.16 -24.61
N GLY A 385 12.00 -41.54 -25.15
CA GLY A 385 12.20 -40.08 -25.13
C GLY A 385 12.58 -39.51 -23.76
N VAL A 386 12.84 -40.36 -22.75
CA VAL A 386 13.31 -39.92 -21.43
C VAL A 386 14.85 -39.86 -21.43
N PRO A 387 15.48 -38.77 -20.95
CA PRO A 387 16.93 -38.70 -20.82
C PRO A 387 17.46 -39.80 -19.88
N THR A 388 18.35 -40.66 -20.38
CA THR A 388 19.12 -41.62 -19.56
C THR A 388 20.38 -40.97 -18.98
N THR A 389 20.86 -39.89 -19.61
CA THR A 389 21.94 -39.06 -19.10
C THR A 389 21.58 -37.60 -19.34
N ALA A 390 21.62 -36.79 -18.28
CA ALA A 390 21.33 -35.37 -18.37
C ALA A 390 22.40 -34.65 -19.20
N GLY A 391 21.96 -33.67 -20.00
CA GLY A 391 22.89 -32.78 -20.69
C GLY A 391 23.58 -31.84 -19.69
N ARG A 392 24.77 -31.38 -20.05
CA ARG A 392 25.58 -30.48 -19.23
C ARG A 392 26.12 -29.35 -20.08
N CYS A 393 26.08 -28.12 -19.58
CA CYS A 393 26.87 -27.03 -20.13
C CYS A 393 28.03 -26.72 -19.17
N THR A 394 29.19 -26.37 -19.74
CA THR A 394 30.41 -26.07 -18.99
C THR A 394 30.63 -24.56 -18.99
N ALA A 395 30.56 -23.95 -17.80
CA ALA A 395 30.83 -22.53 -17.63
C ALA A 395 32.29 -22.19 -17.98
N PRO A 396 32.57 -21.00 -18.53
CA PRO A 396 33.94 -20.56 -18.80
C PRO A 396 34.74 -20.39 -17.49
N THR A 397 36.05 -20.63 -17.54
CA THR A 397 36.95 -20.58 -16.36
C THR A 397 37.95 -19.41 -16.41
N GLY A 398 37.68 -18.36 -17.20
CA GLY A 398 38.58 -17.21 -17.36
C GLY A 398 37.92 -16.05 -18.13
N ALA A 399 38.73 -15.21 -18.77
CA ALA A 399 38.26 -14.10 -19.61
C ALA A 399 37.23 -14.62 -20.61
N THR A 400 36.00 -14.09 -20.52
CA THR A 400 34.87 -14.60 -21.28
C THR A 400 34.64 -13.72 -22.50
N PRO A 401 34.73 -14.24 -23.74
CA PRO A 401 34.47 -13.47 -24.94
C PRO A 401 33.08 -12.81 -24.90
N GLY A 402 33.01 -11.54 -25.30
CA GLY A 402 31.75 -10.79 -25.34
C GLY A 402 31.31 -10.17 -24.02
N MET A 403 32.17 -10.15 -22.99
CA MET A 403 32.01 -9.33 -21.79
C MET A 403 32.71 -7.98 -21.99
N VAL A 404 32.02 -6.87 -21.67
CA VAL A 404 32.61 -5.53 -21.62
C VAL A 404 32.35 -4.95 -20.24
N LEU A 405 33.36 -4.29 -19.68
CA LEU A 405 33.33 -3.71 -18.35
C LEU A 405 33.72 -2.23 -18.39
N GLU A 406 33.13 -1.47 -17.47
CA GLU A 406 33.50 -0.10 -17.15
C GLU A 406 33.49 0.06 -15.62
N ASN A 407 34.65 0.37 -15.03
CA ASN A 407 34.80 0.61 -13.58
C ASN A 407 34.13 -0.47 -12.70
N HIS A 408 34.51 -1.74 -12.85
CA HIS A 408 33.93 -2.89 -12.12
C HIS A 408 32.45 -3.18 -12.38
N HIS A 409 31.87 -2.63 -13.45
CA HIS A 409 30.51 -2.92 -13.85
C HIS A 409 30.48 -3.56 -15.23
N VAL A 410 29.74 -4.66 -15.36
CA VAL A 410 29.47 -5.28 -16.66
C VAL A 410 28.49 -4.39 -17.43
N THR A 411 28.99 -3.78 -18.51
CA THR A 411 28.21 -2.96 -19.45
C THR A 411 27.72 -3.78 -20.64
N GLU A 412 28.37 -4.90 -20.97
CA GLU A 412 27.90 -5.80 -22.03
C GLU A 412 28.20 -7.26 -21.67
N TYR A 413 27.28 -8.16 -22.01
CA TYR A 413 27.55 -9.59 -22.03
C TYR A 413 26.87 -10.28 -23.21
N VAL A 414 27.44 -11.41 -23.64
CA VAL A 414 26.89 -12.28 -24.68
C VAL A 414 26.55 -13.65 -24.09
N VAL A 415 25.30 -14.07 -24.24
CA VAL A 415 24.83 -15.40 -23.83
C VAL A 415 25.56 -16.49 -24.61
N GLY A 416 26.00 -17.54 -23.91
CA GLY A 416 26.77 -18.62 -24.52
C GLY A 416 25.98 -19.48 -25.50
N SER A 417 26.67 -20.28 -26.32
CA SER A 417 26.07 -21.10 -27.38
C SER A 417 25.58 -22.49 -26.95
N CYS A 418 25.84 -22.94 -25.71
CA CYS A 418 25.45 -24.28 -25.28
C CYS A 418 23.92 -24.39 -25.11
N LEU A 419 23.32 -25.45 -25.67
CA LEU A 419 21.86 -25.70 -25.63
C LEU A 419 21.48 -27.01 -24.91
N TYR A 420 22.42 -27.65 -24.20
CA TYR A 420 22.24 -29.02 -23.70
C TYR A 420 21.64 -29.13 -22.30
N ALA A 421 21.65 -28.05 -21.51
CA ALA A 421 21.15 -28.05 -20.14
C ALA A 421 20.21 -26.87 -19.89
N GLY A 422 19.09 -27.15 -19.24
CA GLY A 422 18.05 -26.16 -18.93
C GLY A 422 18.61 -24.94 -18.20
N GLY A 423 18.32 -23.74 -18.70
CA GLY A 423 18.75 -22.48 -18.06
C GLY A 423 20.25 -22.21 -18.11
N GLN A 424 21.02 -22.96 -18.90
CA GLN A 424 22.45 -22.74 -19.10
C GLN A 424 22.75 -22.42 -20.57
N GLY A 425 23.84 -21.68 -20.81
CA GLY A 425 24.18 -21.16 -22.14
C GLY A 425 22.98 -20.45 -22.79
N GLY A 426 22.74 -20.76 -24.05
CA GLY A 426 21.62 -20.22 -24.83
C GLY A 426 20.29 -20.90 -24.55
N GLN A 427 20.25 -22.00 -23.80
CA GLN A 427 19.00 -22.72 -23.54
C GLN A 427 18.10 -21.90 -22.62
N GLY A 428 16.87 -21.64 -23.08
CA GLY A 428 15.89 -20.89 -22.30
C GLY A 428 16.40 -19.53 -21.82
N ALA A 429 17.32 -18.92 -22.56
CA ALA A 429 18.02 -17.72 -22.13
C ALA A 429 17.16 -16.46 -22.21
N PHE A 430 16.04 -16.52 -22.93
CA PHE A 430 15.17 -15.37 -23.11
C PHE A 430 13.71 -15.77 -22.92
N SER A 431 12.91 -14.85 -22.38
CA SER A 431 11.48 -15.07 -22.20
C SER A 431 10.66 -13.81 -22.49
N THR A 432 9.45 -14.03 -22.98
CA THR A 432 8.38 -13.04 -22.98
C THR A 432 7.18 -13.57 -22.22
N SER A 433 6.49 -12.70 -21.50
CA SER A 433 5.32 -13.09 -20.73
C SER A 433 4.24 -12.03 -20.75
N ALA A 434 3.01 -12.48 -20.56
CA ALA A 434 1.86 -11.64 -20.29
C ALA A 434 1.12 -12.20 -19.08
N ARG A 435 0.82 -11.32 -18.14
CA ARG A 435 0.04 -11.63 -16.95
C ARG A 435 -1.15 -10.70 -16.87
N ASP A 436 -2.34 -11.30 -16.86
CA ASP A 436 -3.62 -10.62 -16.72
C ASP A 436 -4.10 -10.77 -15.28
N PHE A 437 -4.38 -9.66 -14.62
CA PHE A 437 -5.00 -9.64 -13.30
C PHE A 437 -6.42 -9.12 -13.43
N GLN A 438 -7.34 -9.83 -12.81
CA GLN A 438 -8.68 -9.34 -12.49
C GLN A 438 -8.72 -9.06 -10.99
N LEU A 439 -8.88 -7.79 -10.63
CA LEU A 439 -9.04 -7.40 -9.24
C LEU A 439 -10.43 -6.81 -9.05
N ASP A 440 -11.20 -7.43 -8.15
CA ASP A 440 -12.52 -6.99 -7.75
C ASP A 440 -12.46 -6.58 -6.27
N ILE A 441 -12.65 -5.29 -6.01
CA ILE A 441 -12.47 -4.68 -4.69
C ILE A 441 -13.77 -4.00 -4.30
N ASP A 442 -14.38 -4.43 -3.20
CA ASP A 442 -15.64 -3.88 -2.71
C ASP A 442 -15.49 -3.47 -1.24
N SER A 443 -15.83 -2.22 -0.91
CA SER A 443 -15.73 -1.67 0.44
C SER A 443 -17.03 -0.99 0.84
N ARG A 444 -17.51 -1.25 2.06
CA ARG A 444 -18.78 -0.74 2.58
C ARG A 444 -18.58 -0.18 3.97
N TYR A 445 -19.10 1.01 4.21
CA TYR A 445 -19.04 1.72 5.48
C TYR A 445 -20.46 2.14 5.89
N ALA A 446 -20.94 1.61 7.00
CA ALA A 446 -22.19 2.05 7.62
C ALA A 446 -21.84 2.70 8.96
N SER A 447 -22.16 3.98 9.12
CA SER A 447 -21.90 4.70 10.37
C SER A 447 -23.13 5.50 10.78
N SER A 448 -23.31 5.67 12.09
CA SER A 448 -24.30 6.56 12.65
C SER A 448 -23.73 7.23 13.88
N GLY A 449 -24.28 8.37 14.22
CA GLY A 449 -23.85 9.09 15.40
C GLY A 449 -24.89 10.07 15.87
N PHE A 450 -24.64 10.61 17.05
CA PHE A 450 -25.48 11.64 17.62
C PHE A 450 -24.64 12.65 18.37
N LYS A 451 -25.26 13.82 18.57
CA LYS A 451 -24.70 14.90 19.36
C LYS A 451 -25.79 15.48 20.23
N PHE A 452 -25.59 15.39 21.53
CA PHE A 452 -26.44 15.97 22.55
C PHE A 452 -25.71 17.11 23.23
N ARG A 453 -26.37 18.23 23.49
CA ARG A 453 -25.82 19.43 24.13
C ARG A 453 -26.87 20.06 25.04
N ARG A 454 -26.66 20.02 26.35
CA ARG A 454 -27.53 20.69 27.32
C ARG A 454 -26.72 21.36 28.42
N GLY A 455 -26.85 22.68 28.54
CA GLY A 455 -26.10 23.46 29.52
C GLY A 455 -24.59 23.35 29.30
N GLY A 456 -23.87 22.83 30.29
CA GLY A 456 -22.42 22.60 30.22
C GLY A 456 -22.01 21.25 29.62
N LEU A 457 -22.97 20.33 29.39
CA LEU A 457 -22.68 18.96 28.93
C LEU A 457 -22.88 18.83 27.41
N GLU A 458 -21.92 18.21 26.75
CA GLU A 458 -21.99 17.73 25.37
C GLU A 458 -21.67 16.23 25.35
N VAL A 459 -22.50 15.43 24.68
CA VAL A 459 -22.29 13.98 24.51
C VAL A 459 -22.31 13.67 23.02
N GLU A 460 -21.31 12.95 22.55
CA GLU A 460 -21.19 12.50 21.17
C GLU A 460 -21.10 10.98 21.11
N GLY A 461 -21.96 10.36 20.32
CA GLY A 461 -21.91 8.93 20.03
C GLY A 461 -21.52 8.69 18.58
N LEU A 462 -20.70 7.65 18.35
CA LEU A 462 -20.36 7.13 17.03
C LEU A 462 -20.50 5.62 17.06
N PHE A 463 -21.20 5.06 16.08
CA PHE A 463 -21.34 3.63 15.86
C PHE A 463 -21.03 3.36 14.40
N GLY A 464 -20.34 2.27 14.10
CA GLY A 464 -20.22 1.88 12.72
C GLY A 464 -19.69 0.48 12.49
N ALA A 465 -19.93 0.03 11.27
CA ALA A 465 -19.53 -1.25 10.74
C ALA A 465 -18.93 -1.02 9.35
N SER A 466 -17.79 -1.63 9.10
CA SER A 466 -17.08 -1.55 7.84
C SER A 466 -16.65 -2.95 7.40
N LYS A 467 -16.67 -3.17 6.09
CA LYS A 467 -16.22 -4.41 5.46
C LYS A 467 -15.55 -4.09 4.13
N SER A 468 -14.44 -4.75 3.84
CA SER A 468 -13.69 -4.66 2.60
C SER A 468 -13.33 -6.06 2.12
N THR A 469 -13.51 -6.33 0.84
CA THR A 469 -13.12 -7.58 0.18
C THR A 469 -12.25 -7.26 -1.03
N TYR A 470 -11.09 -7.91 -1.12
CA TYR A 470 -10.18 -7.87 -2.25
C TYR A 470 -10.09 -9.26 -2.85
N SER A 471 -10.67 -9.46 -4.03
CA SER A 471 -10.59 -10.72 -4.78
C SER A 471 -9.69 -10.53 -5.99
N SER A 472 -8.74 -11.45 -6.18
CA SER A 472 -7.74 -11.39 -7.23
C SER A 472 -7.67 -12.70 -7.98
N ASP A 473 -7.88 -12.65 -9.29
CA ASP A 473 -7.59 -13.73 -10.22
C ASP A 473 -6.40 -13.33 -11.09
N THR A 474 -5.27 -14.02 -10.91
CA THR A 474 -4.06 -13.79 -11.71
C THR A 474 -3.88 -14.92 -12.71
N ASN A 475 -3.79 -14.56 -13.98
CA ASN A 475 -3.59 -15.45 -15.10
C ASN A 475 -2.29 -15.08 -15.80
N SER A 476 -1.42 -16.04 -16.11
CA SER A 476 -0.12 -15.76 -16.73
C SER A 476 0.15 -16.73 -17.87
N ILE A 477 0.77 -16.25 -18.94
CA ILE A 477 1.39 -17.05 -19.99
C ILE A 477 2.84 -16.58 -20.16
N VAL A 478 3.78 -17.52 -20.10
CA VAL A 478 5.22 -17.29 -20.28
C VAL A 478 5.69 -18.13 -21.44
N LEU A 479 6.37 -17.51 -22.41
CA LEU A 479 7.06 -18.20 -23.49
C LEU A 479 8.56 -18.08 -23.25
N THR A 480 9.25 -19.21 -23.25
CA THR A 480 10.71 -19.28 -23.09
C THR A 480 11.33 -19.75 -24.39
N GLN A 481 12.34 -19.04 -24.87
CA GLN A 481 13.08 -19.37 -26.10
C GLN A 481 14.55 -19.61 -25.82
N ASN A 482 15.16 -20.35 -26.74
CA ASN A 482 16.61 -20.37 -26.85
C ASN A 482 17.10 -19.04 -27.43
N ALA A 483 18.26 -18.58 -26.99
CA ALA A 483 18.89 -17.36 -27.50
C ALA A 483 20.43 -17.43 -27.42
N PRO A 484 21.07 -18.42 -28.07
CA PRO A 484 22.53 -18.55 -28.09
C PRO A 484 23.17 -17.37 -28.83
N GLY A 485 24.03 -16.60 -28.16
CA GLY A 485 24.61 -15.38 -28.72
C GLY A 485 23.76 -14.12 -28.53
N LEU A 486 22.69 -14.17 -27.73
CA LEU A 486 21.97 -12.96 -27.32
C LEU A 486 22.93 -11.99 -26.63
N LYS A 487 23.05 -10.79 -27.17
CA LYS A 487 23.84 -9.72 -26.58
C LYS A 487 22.95 -8.78 -25.77
N VAL A 488 23.36 -8.49 -24.54
CA VAL A 488 22.76 -7.46 -23.69
C VAL A 488 23.82 -6.41 -23.41
N ALA A 489 23.58 -5.18 -23.86
CA ALA A 489 24.43 -4.02 -23.60
C ALA A 489 23.67 -2.98 -22.80
N LEU A 490 24.34 -2.26 -21.91
CA LEU A 490 23.80 -1.12 -21.18
C LEU A 490 24.18 0.17 -21.92
N ASN A 491 23.23 1.09 -22.08
CA ASN A 491 23.52 2.41 -22.63
C ASN A 491 24.12 3.35 -21.55
N ALA A 492 24.36 4.62 -21.90
CA ALA A 492 24.94 5.61 -20.98
C ALA A 492 24.05 5.92 -19.74
N GLN A 493 22.77 5.53 -19.76
CA GLN A 493 21.84 5.63 -18.63
C GLN A 493 21.66 4.29 -17.91
N SER A 494 22.52 3.32 -18.19
CA SER A 494 22.50 1.95 -17.66
C SER A 494 21.23 1.16 -17.99
N LEU A 495 20.53 1.53 -19.08
CA LEU A 495 19.35 0.82 -19.57
C LEU A 495 19.75 -0.31 -20.52
N PRO A 496 19.18 -1.52 -20.36
CA PRO A 496 19.54 -2.66 -21.20
C PRO A 496 19.08 -2.47 -22.65
N GLN A 497 19.85 -3.01 -23.57
CA GLN A 497 19.66 -3.05 -25.01
C GLN A 497 19.88 -4.48 -25.49
N PHE A 498 18.91 -5.04 -26.22
CA PHE A 498 18.94 -6.42 -26.67
C PHE A 498 19.31 -6.51 -28.16
N THR A 499 20.31 -7.30 -28.49
CA THR A 499 20.61 -7.67 -29.89
C THR A 499 20.50 -9.17 -30.05
N PHE A 500 19.50 -9.61 -30.82
CA PHE A 500 19.25 -11.03 -31.06
C PHE A 500 20.08 -11.55 -32.24
N PRO A 501 20.61 -12.78 -32.15
CA PRO A 501 21.25 -13.46 -33.27
C PRO A 501 20.20 -13.89 -34.31
N SER A 502 20.66 -14.13 -35.54
CA SER A 502 19.80 -14.60 -36.64
C SER A 502 19.11 -15.92 -36.26
N GLY A 503 17.80 -16.03 -36.52
CA GLY A 503 16.99 -17.23 -36.22
C GLY A 503 16.58 -17.39 -34.75
N TYR A 504 16.91 -16.44 -33.88
CA TYR A 504 16.50 -16.42 -32.48
C TYR A 504 15.82 -15.10 -32.09
N SER A 505 15.28 -14.38 -33.08
CA SER A 505 14.43 -13.24 -32.81
C SER A 505 13.19 -13.70 -32.03
N PRO A 506 12.70 -12.91 -31.06
CA PRO A 506 11.43 -13.19 -30.38
C PRO A 506 10.21 -13.28 -31.30
N ASP A 507 10.35 -12.79 -32.54
CA ASP A 507 9.35 -12.89 -33.60
C ASP A 507 9.38 -14.23 -34.36
N ASP A 508 10.36 -15.09 -34.09
CA ASP A 508 10.49 -16.41 -34.70
C ASP A 508 9.88 -17.49 -33.79
N PRO A 509 8.70 -18.05 -34.13
CA PRO A 509 8.08 -19.12 -33.35
C PRO A 509 8.95 -20.37 -33.19
N GLY A 510 9.89 -20.62 -34.12
CA GLY A 510 10.78 -21.78 -34.09
C GLY A 510 11.85 -21.70 -33.00
N SER A 511 12.10 -20.53 -32.42
CA SER A 511 13.10 -20.33 -31.36
C SER A 511 12.61 -20.73 -29.97
N TYR A 512 11.29 -20.85 -29.79
CA TYR A 512 10.65 -21.12 -28.51
C TYR A 512 10.69 -22.59 -28.13
N VAL A 513 11.00 -22.86 -26.86
CA VAL A 513 11.15 -24.22 -26.32
C VAL A 513 10.19 -24.53 -25.18
N GLN A 514 9.46 -23.53 -24.69
CA GLN A 514 8.52 -23.70 -23.60
C GLN A 514 7.38 -22.68 -23.68
N ALA A 515 6.17 -23.12 -23.35
CA ALA A 515 5.04 -22.25 -23.04
C ALA A 515 4.42 -22.69 -21.71
N GLN A 516 4.29 -21.77 -20.75
CA GLN A 516 3.77 -22.05 -19.42
C GLN A 516 2.59 -21.15 -19.09
N LEU A 517 1.43 -21.76 -18.80
CA LEU A 517 0.22 -21.10 -18.37
C LEU A 517 -0.04 -21.31 -16.87
N GLN A 518 -0.38 -20.24 -16.15
CA GLN A 518 -0.61 -20.25 -14.71
C GLN A 518 -1.91 -19.53 -14.34
N TYR A 519 -2.59 -20.06 -13.32
CA TYR A 519 -3.66 -19.37 -12.60
C TYR A 519 -3.35 -19.37 -11.10
N ARG A 520 -3.38 -18.19 -10.48
CA ARG A 520 -3.02 -17.95 -9.07
C ARG A 520 -4.05 -16.99 -8.44
N PRO A 521 -5.14 -17.53 -7.88
CA PRO A 521 -6.14 -16.71 -7.20
C PRO A 521 -5.77 -16.44 -5.74
N SER A 522 -6.32 -15.36 -5.18
CA SER A 522 -6.27 -15.04 -3.75
C SER A 522 -7.46 -14.16 -3.35
N GLU A 523 -7.90 -14.24 -2.10
CA GLU A 523 -8.91 -13.33 -1.55
C GLU A 523 -8.50 -12.84 -0.17
N THR A 524 -8.79 -11.58 0.14
CA THR A 524 -8.58 -10.98 1.46
C THR A 524 -9.83 -10.24 1.91
N GLU A 525 -10.29 -10.52 3.12
CA GLU A 525 -11.43 -9.88 3.75
C GLU A 525 -11.00 -9.15 5.03
N ASN A 526 -11.40 -7.88 5.16
CA ASN A 526 -11.18 -7.05 6.32
C ASN A 526 -12.52 -6.53 6.86
N THR A 527 -12.73 -6.54 8.18
CA THR A 527 -13.90 -5.92 8.81
C THR A 527 -13.52 -5.13 10.05
N GLU A 528 -14.26 -4.06 10.35
CA GLU A 528 -14.17 -3.35 11.63
C GLU A 528 -15.57 -2.90 12.09
N ASN A 529 -15.94 -3.28 13.31
CA ASN A 529 -17.10 -2.75 14.02
C ASN A 529 -16.62 -1.89 15.19
N GLN A 530 -17.23 -0.72 15.37
CA GLN A 530 -16.90 0.18 16.48
C GLN A 530 -18.09 0.88 17.12
N ALA A 531 -17.92 1.19 18.39
CA ALA A 531 -18.77 2.09 19.15
C ALA A 531 -17.90 3.01 20.00
N LYS A 532 -18.18 4.31 19.99
CA LYS A 532 -17.49 5.33 20.77
C LYS A 532 -18.51 6.27 21.41
N LEU A 533 -18.28 6.62 22.66
CA LEU A 533 -19.09 7.60 23.39
C LEU A 533 -18.17 8.59 24.09
N ASP A 534 -18.31 9.86 23.76
CA ASP A 534 -17.51 10.96 24.27
C ASP A 534 -18.40 11.91 25.09
N PHE A 535 -18.02 12.19 26.33
CA PHE A 535 -18.67 13.13 27.23
C PHE A 535 -17.76 14.33 27.44
N LYS A 536 -18.26 15.54 27.21
CA LYS A 536 -17.52 16.80 27.35
C LYS A 536 -18.31 17.71 28.27
N TYR A 537 -17.73 18.08 29.41
CA TYR A 537 -18.39 18.91 30.41
C TYR A 537 -17.61 20.20 30.63
N ARG A 538 -18.27 21.34 30.45
CA ARG A 538 -17.71 22.66 30.75
C ARG A 538 -17.66 22.87 32.26
N LEU A 539 -16.45 23.00 32.78
CA LEU A 539 -16.17 23.26 34.18
C LEU A 539 -16.27 24.77 34.46
N LYS A 540 -16.65 25.13 35.69
CA LYS A 540 -16.68 26.51 36.19
C LYS A 540 -15.44 26.85 37.05
N THR A 541 -14.36 26.09 36.89
CA THR A 541 -13.13 26.32 37.67
C THR A 541 -12.24 27.37 36.98
N PRO A 542 -11.40 28.10 37.73
CA PRO A 542 -10.58 29.17 37.16
C PRO A 542 -9.45 28.68 36.25
N PHE A 543 -9.04 27.42 36.36
CA PHE A 543 -7.94 26.84 35.57
C PHE A 543 -8.43 25.81 34.54
N PHE A 544 -9.13 24.76 35.00
CA PHE A 544 -9.69 23.76 34.09
C PHE A 544 -11.04 24.23 33.56
N THR A 545 -11.16 24.30 32.24
CA THR A 545 -12.34 24.83 31.54
C THR A 545 -13.26 23.73 31.05
N LYS A 546 -12.73 22.55 30.73
CA LYS A 546 -13.52 21.39 30.28
C LYS A 546 -12.93 20.08 30.76
N ALA A 547 -13.79 19.13 31.12
CA ALA A 547 -13.44 17.74 31.34
C ALA A 547 -14.04 16.88 30.23
N TRP A 548 -13.24 16.00 29.64
CA TRP A 548 -13.62 15.06 28.61
C TRP A 548 -13.37 13.66 29.15
N PHE A 549 -14.37 12.80 29.04
CA PHE A 549 -14.24 11.38 29.33
C PHE A 549 -14.91 10.60 28.20
N GLY A 550 -14.31 9.50 27.75
CA GLY A 550 -14.95 8.69 26.74
C GLY A 550 -14.51 7.24 26.77
N VAL A 551 -15.35 6.41 26.17
CA VAL A 551 -15.15 4.96 26.04
C VAL A 551 -15.28 4.56 24.58
N GLN A 552 -14.48 3.58 24.16
CA GLN A 552 -14.48 3.05 22.81
C GLN A 552 -14.32 1.53 22.85
N GLY A 553 -15.15 0.83 22.07
CA GLY A 553 -15.02 -0.60 21.82
C GLY A 553 -14.87 -0.83 20.32
N ARG A 554 -13.90 -1.65 19.92
CA ARG A 554 -13.68 -2.03 18.51
C ARG A 554 -13.44 -3.52 18.39
N LYS A 555 -13.94 -4.08 17.30
CA LYS A 555 -13.62 -5.44 16.84
C LYS A 555 -13.19 -5.36 15.39
N ALA A 556 -11.94 -5.72 15.11
CA ALA A 556 -11.40 -5.79 13.75
C ALA A 556 -11.07 -7.24 13.39
N THR A 557 -11.32 -7.64 12.15
CA THR A 557 -10.92 -8.95 11.62
C THR A 557 -10.20 -8.78 10.28
N SER A 558 -9.22 -9.65 10.02
CA SER A 558 -8.51 -9.70 8.74
C SER A 558 -8.18 -11.15 8.42
N GLU A 559 -8.58 -11.62 7.23
CA GLU A 559 -8.41 -13.00 6.78
C GLU A 559 -7.99 -13.03 5.32
N GLN A 560 -7.02 -13.89 4.98
CA GLN A 560 -6.56 -14.07 3.60
C GLN A 560 -6.48 -15.55 3.23
N PHE A 561 -6.94 -15.88 2.02
CA PHE A 561 -6.79 -17.18 1.40
C PHE A 561 -5.91 -17.08 0.15
N ASN A 562 -5.01 -18.05 -0.01
CA ASN A 562 -4.11 -18.19 -1.17
C ASN A 562 -4.38 -19.52 -1.87
N GLY A 563 -3.98 -19.66 -3.14
CA GLY A 563 -4.29 -20.84 -3.95
C GLY A 563 -3.50 -22.13 -3.65
N GLY A 564 -2.80 -22.22 -2.52
CA GLY A 564 -2.05 -23.43 -2.13
C GLY A 564 -2.98 -24.59 -1.72
N GLY A 565 -2.51 -25.82 -1.90
CA GLY A 565 -3.13 -27.01 -1.31
C GLY A 565 -2.32 -27.50 -0.10
N TYR A 566 -2.83 -28.50 0.62
CA TYR A 566 -2.17 -29.05 1.81
C TYR A 566 -2.47 -30.54 1.98
N MET A 567 -1.69 -31.23 2.79
CA MET A 567 -1.96 -32.63 3.16
C MET A 567 -2.79 -32.66 4.45
N ALA A 568 -4.03 -33.12 4.36
CA ALA A 568 -4.98 -33.18 5.47
C ALA A 568 -4.74 -34.36 6.42
N SER A 569 -4.22 -35.48 5.91
CA SER A 569 -3.83 -36.66 6.69
C SER A 569 -2.62 -37.32 6.04
N ASN A 570 -1.68 -37.78 6.85
CA ASN A 570 -0.48 -38.55 6.45
C ASN A 570 -0.65 -40.07 6.63
N GLY A 571 -1.90 -40.53 6.75
CA GLY A 571 -2.19 -41.95 6.90
C GLY A 571 -1.64 -42.58 8.19
N SER A 572 -1.44 -43.89 8.15
CA SER A 572 -0.84 -44.68 9.23
C SER A 572 0.59 -45.15 8.91
N ASP A 573 1.03 -45.11 7.65
CA ASP A 573 2.38 -45.45 7.22
C ASP A 573 3.19 -44.24 6.73
N LEU A 574 4.08 -43.71 7.58
CA LEU A 574 4.94 -42.57 7.24
C LEU A 574 5.99 -42.83 6.15
N ASN A 575 6.17 -44.09 5.73
CA ASN A 575 7.09 -44.47 4.65
C ASN A 575 6.39 -44.58 3.29
N SER A 576 5.07 -44.44 3.26
CA SER A 576 4.24 -44.51 2.07
C SER A 576 3.41 -43.23 1.96
N SER A 577 3.17 -42.76 0.73
CA SER A 577 2.23 -41.68 0.46
C SER A 577 0.89 -42.20 -0.07
N ALA A 578 0.67 -43.52 -0.01
CA ALA A 578 -0.48 -44.18 -0.63
C ALA A 578 -1.78 -43.96 0.16
N ASP A 579 -1.69 -43.74 1.47
CA ASP A 579 -2.81 -43.46 2.38
C ASP A 579 -2.89 -41.99 2.80
N ASP A 580 -2.07 -41.11 2.21
CA ASP A 580 -2.14 -39.67 2.42
C ASP A 580 -3.44 -39.08 1.83
N ILE A 581 -4.15 -38.30 2.66
CA ILE A 581 -5.27 -37.48 2.21
C ILE A 581 -4.71 -36.10 1.85
N ASN A 582 -4.62 -35.84 0.56
CA ASN A 582 -4.11 -34.61 0.02
C ASN A 582 -5.28 -33.73 -0.45
N VAL A 583 -5.31 -32.47 -0.05
CA VAL A 583 -6.27 -31.47 -0.52
C VAL A 583 -5.61 -30.66 -1.63
N ARG A 584 -6.28 -30.60 -2.79
CA ARG A 584 -5.72 -29.89 -3.94
C ARG A 584 -5.71 -28.38 -3.74
N GLY A 585 -4.78 -27.70 -4.39
CA GLY A 585 -4.74 -26.24 -4.44
C GLY A 585 -5.68 -25.64 -5.49
N ALA A 586 -5.97 -24.34 -5.35
CA ALA A 586 -6.63 -23.54 -6.40
C ALA A 586 -5.66 -23.12 -7.51
N ASN A 587 -4.34 -23.21 -7.27
CA ASN A 587 -3.31 -22.91 -8.25
C ASN A 587 -3.35 -23.92 -9.41
N VAL A 588 -3.17 -23.42 -10.63
CA VAL A 588 -3.00 -24.24 -11.85
C VAL A 588 -1.69 -23.85 -12.52
N ASN A 589 -0.95 -24.82 -13.04
CA ASN A 589 0.31 -24.60 -13.76
C ASN A 589 0.50 -25.64 -14.87
N GLN A 590 0.36 -25.23 -16.11
CA GLN A 590 0.51 -26.12 -17.26
C GLN A 590 1.65 -25.68 -18.14
N THR A 591 2.49 -26.63 -18.52
CA THR A 591 3.73 -26.39 -19.23
C THR A 591 3.78 -27.28 -20.47
N ALA A 592 3.89 -26.65 -21.64
CA ALA A 592 4.27 -27.33 -22.86
C ALA A 592 5.77 -27.13 -23.08
N VAL A 593 6.51 -28.21 -23.31
CA VAL A 593 7.97 -28.20 -23.51
C VAL A 593 8.30 -28.82 -24.86
N TYR A 594 9.19 -28.19 -25.63
CA TYR A 594 9.72 -28.78 -26.85
C TYR A 594 10.62 -29.97 -26.50
N ASP A 595 10.31 -31.14 -27.06
CA ASP A 595 11.15 -32.33 -26.99
C ASP A 595 11.93 -32.49 -28.30
N PRO A 596 13.26 -32.30 -28.28
CA PRO A 596 14.08 -32.38 -29.49
C PRO A 596 14.15 -33.78 -30.11
N LEU A 597 13.70 -34.82 -29.40
CA LEU A 597 13.76 -36.20 -29.87
C LEU A 597 12.44 -36.78 -30.35
N TYR A 598 11.35 -36.04 -30.24
CA TYR A 598 10.06 -36.51 -30.74
C TYR A 598 10.06 -36.52 -32.28
N SER A 599 10.39 -37.70 -32.84
CA SER A 599 10.46 -37.99 -34.29
C SER A 599 9.17 -38.59 -34.87
N GLY A 600 8.09 -38.63 -34.08
CA GLY A 600 6.77 -39.13 -34.51
C GLY A 600 6.45 -40.60 -34.15
N SER A 601 7.34 -41.31 -33.44
CA SER A 601 7.15 -42.72 -33.08
C SER A 601 6.73 -42.94 -31.61
N ALA A 602 7.41 -42.32 -30.64
CA ALA A 602 7.05 -42.35 -29.22
C ALA A 602 7.29 -40.97 -28.57
N GLN A 603 6.22 -40.36 -28.05
CA GLN A 603 6.27 -39.08 -27.35
C GLN A 603 6.59 -39.32 -25.88
N ARG A 604 7.50 -38.53 -25.30
CA ARG A 604 7.77 -38.59 -23.87
C ARG A 604 6.45 -38.44 -23.08
N PRO A 605 6.17 -39.33 -22.11
CA PRO A 605 4.95 -39.22 -21.31
C PRO A 605 4.96 -37.93 -20.49
N ASN A 606 3.76 -37.44 -20.16
CA ASN A 606 3.62 -36.32 -19.24
C ASN A 606 4.29 -36.61 -17.89
N ASP A 607 4.84 -35.58 -17.26
CA ASP A 607 5.46 -35.75 -15.95
C ASP A 607 4.37 -36.13 -14.91
N PRO A 608 4.63 -37.11 -14.02
CA PRO A 608 3.67 -37.53 -13.02
C PRO A 608 3.36 -36.38 -12.06
N GLN A 609 2.11 -36.30 -11.62
CA GLN A 609 1.63 -35.25 -10.72
C GLN A 609 1.27 -35.84 -9.35
N SER A 610 1.57 -35.09 -8.29
CA SER A 610 0.98 -35.37 -6.98
C SER A 610 -0.48 -34.90 -6.95
N PHE A 611 -1.30 -35.46 -6.07
CA PHE A 611 -2.71 -35.04 -5.97
C PHE A 611 -2.87 -33.56 -5.61
N ILE A 612 -2.02 -33.02 -4.70
CA ILE A 612 -2.01 -31.59 -4.33
C ILE A 612 -1.88 -30.70 -5.57
N ASN A 613 -1.03 -31.13 -6.50
CA ASN A 613 -0.73 -30.45 -7.76
C ASN A 613 -1.44 -31.12 -8.94
N SER A 614 -2.59 -31.78 -8.72
CA SER A 614 -3.33 -32.47 -9.79
C SER A 614 -3.77 -31.56 -10.95
N SER A 615 -3.77 -30.24 -10.74
CA SER A 615 -4.01 -29.24 -11.78
C SER A 615 -2.72 -28.79 -12.49
N PHE A 616 -1.57 -29.38 -12.16
CA PHE A 616 -0.32 -29.08 -12.83
C PHE A 616 -0.10 -30.11 -13.93
N GLU A 617 0.49 -29.70 -15.04
CA GLU A 617 0.78 -30.62 -16.14
C GLU A 617 2.06 -30.18 -16.85
N THR A 618 2.94 -31.12 -17.17
CA THR A 618 4.01 -30.90 -18.14
C THR A 618 3.80 -31.87 -19.29
N ARG A 619 3.62 -31.34 -20.50
CA ARG A 619 3.50 -32.10 -21.73
C ARG A 619 4.62 -31.75 -22.71
N TYR A 620 4.99 -32.72 -23.54
CA TYR A 620 6.10 -32.60 -24.49
C TYR A 620 5.56 -32.42 -25.91
N LEU A 621 6.14 -31.57 -26.75
CA LEU A 621 5.71 -31.28 -28.13
C LEU A 621 6.88 -31.43 -29.11
N ASN A 622 6.63 -31.80 -30.38
CA ASN A 622 7.67 -31.63 -31.42
C ASN A 622 7.81 -30.14 -31.80
N ALA A 623 8.82 -29.85 -32.61
CA ALA A 623 9.12 -28.51 -33.10
C ALA A 623 7.92 -27.87 -33.85
N ALA A 624 7.24 -28.64 -34.71
CA ALA A 624 6.10 -28.13 -35.48
C ALA A 624 4.90 -27.77 -34.58
N GLN A 625 4.59 -28.61 -33.59
CA GLN A 625 3.54 -28.37 -32.60
C GLN A 625 3.88 -27.17 -31.70
N MET A 626 5.13 -27.05 -31.25
CA MET A 626 5.57 -25.91 -30.44
C MET A 626 5.46 -24.61 -31.24
N ALA A 627 6.00 -24.58 -32.47
CA ALA A 627 5.92 -23.42 -33.34
C ALA A 627 4.46 -23.04 -33.65
N ALA A 628 3.58 -24.02 -33.87
CA ALA A 628 2.14 -23.78 -34.07
C ALA A 628 1.46 -23.20 -32.82
N LEU A 629 1.76 -23.72 -31.63
CA LEU A 629 1.25 -23.16 -30.37
C LEU A 629 1.71 -21.71 -30.19
N VAL A 630 3.01 -21.45 -30.36
CA VAL A 630 3.59 -20.10 -30.22
C VAL A 630 2.98 -19.15 -31.26
N ALA A 631 2.85 -19.59 -32.51
CA ALA A 631 2.24 -18.80 -33.57
C ALA A 631 0.75 -18.50 -33.32
N ALA A 632 0.04 -19.36 -32.58
CA ALA A 632 -1.35 -19.13 -32.22
C ALA A 632 -1.50 -18.16 -31.03
N VAL A 633 -0.56 -18.19 -30.07
CA VAL A 633 -0.63 -17.37 -28.86
C VAL A 633 0.12 -16.04 -28.96
N GLN A 634 1.00 -15.87 -29.95
CA GLN A 634 1.75 -14.63 -30.15
C GLN A 634 0.81 -13.45 -30.44
N GLY A 635 1.19 -12.30 -29.92
CA GLY A 635 0.61 -11.00 -30.24
C GLY A 635 1.70 -9.94 -30.19
N ARG A 636 1.30 -8.67 -30.11
CA ARG A 636 2.23 -7.54 -29.97
C ARG A 636 1.83 -6.67 -28.79
N THR A 637 2.82 -6.03 -28.20
CA THR A 637 2.56 -4.89 -27.30
C THR A 637 1.97 -3.70 -28.07
N PRO A 638 1.38 -2.70 -27.38
CA PRO A 638 0.67 -1.59 -28.04
C PRO A 638 1.51 -0.69 -28.98
N GLY A 639 2.83 -0.86 -29.05
CA GLY A 639 3.72 -0.01 -29.86
C GLY A 639 4.00 1.37 -29.26
N THR A 640 3.60 1.60 -28.01
CA THR A 640 3.71 2.88 -27.29
C THR A 640 4.81 2.88 -26.21
N PHE A 641 5.73 1.92 -26.23
CA PHE A 641 6.76 1.82 -25.19
C PHE A 641 7.65 3.06 -25.15
N PHE A 642 7.59 3.81 -24.05
CA PHE A 642 8.22 5.12 -23.87
C PHE A 642 7.90 6.13 -24.99
N SER A 643 6.79 5.96 -25.72
CA SER A 643 6.41 6.88 -26.79
C SER A 643 5.98 8.22 -26.21
N GLY A 644 6.84 9.23 -26.29
CA GLY A 644 6.61 10.56 -25.73
C GLY A 644 7.48 10.93 -24.53
N TYR A 645 8.45 10.07 -24.16
CA TYR A 645 9.53 10.40 -23.23
C TYR A 645 10.84 10.56 -23.99
N ASP A 646 11.38 11.77 -24.04
CA ASP A 646 12.52 12.11 -24.92
C ASP A 646 13.90 11.72 -24.34
N ASP A 647 13.96 11.42 -23.04
CA ASP A 647 15.21 11.14 -22.30
C ASP A 647 15.67 9.67 -22.38
N VAL A 648 15.12 8.90 -23.33
CA VAL A 648 15.52 7.52 -23.62
C VAL A 648 15.82 7.33 -25.10
N SER A 649 16.76 6.43 -25.41
CA SER A 649 17.11 6.07 -26.78
C SER A 649 17.49 4.59 -26.89
N GLY A 650 17.41 4.04 -28.11
CA GLY A 650 17.72 2.64 -28.40
C GLY A 650 16.64 1.62 -28.01
N LEU A 651 15.61 2.04 -27.28
CA LEU A 651 14.52 1.16 -26.86
C LEU A 651 13.57 0.84 -28.04
N PRO A 652 13.03 -0.40 -28.13
CA PRO A 652 12.08 -0.76 -29.17
C PRO A 652 10.72 -0.11 -28.91
N SER A 653 9.95 0.25 -29.95
CA SER A 653 8.58 0.78 -29.75
C SER A 653 7.60 -0.27 -29.20
N GLY A 654 7.88 -1.56 -29.45
CA GLY A 654 7.12 -2.69 -28.96
C GLY A 654 7.81 -4.02 -29.28
N TRP A 655 7.24 -5.12 -28.79
CA TRP A 655 7.80 -6.47 -28.94
C TRP A 655 6.69 -7.52 -29.07
N MET A 656 7.07 -8.75 -29.45
CA MET A 656 6.17 -9.90 -29.39
C MET A 656 5.87 -10.24 -27.95
N SER A 657 4.59 -10.25 -27.60
CA SER A 657 4.11 -10.65 -26.28
C SER A 657 3.02 -11.70 -26.47
N PRO A 658 3.00 -12.78 -25.67
CA PRO A 658 1.90 -13.74 -25.73
C PRO A 658 0.58 -13.07 -25.33
N VAL A 659 -0.52 -13.62 -25.85
CA VAL A 659 -1.89 -13.22 -25.51
C VAL A 659 -2.54 -14.37 -24.75
N TYR A 660 -2.83 -14.14 -23.47
CA TYR A 660 -3.36 -15.17 -22.58
C TYR A 660 -4.64 -15.83 -23.13
N ALA A 661 -5.59 -15.02 -23.62
CA ALA A 661 -6.86 -15.52 -24.16
C ALA A 661 -6.67 -16.50 -25.33
N ASN A 662 -5.61 -16.33 -26.13
CA ASN A 662 -5.30 -17.23 -27.24
C ASN A 662 -4.63 -18.53 -26.78
N ALA A 663 -4.02 -18.54 -25.59
CA ALA A 663 -3.40 -19.73 -25.00
C ALA A 663 -4.45 -20.69 -24.42
N VAL A 664 -5.57 -20.18 -23.92
CA VAL A 664 -6.62 -20.97 -23.25
C VAL A 664 -7.03 -22.24 -24.01
N PRO A 665 -7.28 -22.25 -25.33
CA PRO A 665 -7.66 -23.47 -26.07
C PRO A 665 -6.58 -24.56 -26.09
N PHE A 666 -5.32 -24.20 -25.83
CA PHE A 666 -4.20 -25.14 -25.81
C PHE A 666 -3.97 -25.75 -24.43
N PHE A 667 -4.60 -25.27 -23.36
CA PHE A 667 -4.34 -25.69 -21.99
C PHE A 667 -5.65 -26.13 -21.32
N ASP A 668 -5.61 -27.08 -20.39
CA ASP A 668 -6.77 -27.49 -19.60
C ASP A 668 -7.08 -26.46 -18.50
N THR A 669 -7.96 -25.51 -18.81
CA THR A 669 -8.41 -24.51 -17.85
C THR A 669 -9.62 -24.95 -17.02
N SER A 670 -10.02 -26.24 -17.07
CA SER A 670 -11.22 -26.72 -16.35
C SER A 670 -11.12 -26.57 -14.83
N ASN A 671 -9.90 -26.54 -14.31
CA ASN A 671 -9.59 -26.40 -12.89
C ASN A 671 -9.46 -24.94 -12.42
N PHE A 672 -9.73 -23.95 -13.28
CA PHE A 672 -9.77 -22.54 -12.86
C PHE A 672 -11.02 -22.27 -12.03
N ASN A 673 -10.88 -22.43 -10.72
CA ASN A 673 -11.99 -22.33 -9.80
C ASN A 673 -11.59 -21.52 -8.55
N HIS A 674 -12.06 -20.28 -8.49
CA HIS A 674 -11.83 -19.38 -7.35
C HIS A 674 -12.35 -19.97 -6.03
N ASN A 675 -13.42 -20.76 -6.05
CA ASN A 675 -14.00 -21.35 -4.83
C ASN A 675 -13.06 -22.34 -4.13
N TYR A 676 -12.06 -22.89 -4.85
CA TYR A 676 -11.03 -23.75 -4.26
C TYR A 676 -10.12 -23.00 -3.29
N LEU A 677 -10.19 -21.66 -3.21
CA LEU A 677 -9.55 -20.88 -2.14
C LEU A 677 -10.17 -21.14 -0.77
N PHE A 678 -11.45 -21.50 -0.71
CA PHE A 678 -12.16 -21.69 0.56
C PHE A 678 -12.42 -23.16 0.84
N ASN A 679 -12.79 -23.93 -0.20
CA ASN A 679 -13.12 -25.34 -0.07
C ASN A 679 -12.69 -26.10 -1.33
N ALA A 680 -11.89 -27.15 -1.17
CA ALA A 680 -11.36 -27.94 -2.28
C ALA A 680 -11.49 -29.45 -2.03
N PRO A 681 -11.59 -30.28 -3.08
CA PRO A 681 -11.68 -31.71 -2.91
C PRO A 681 -10.33 -32.36 -2.52
N GLY A 682 -10.41 -33.37 -1.66
CA GLY A 682 -9.32 -34.24 -1.25
C GLY A 682 -9.17 -35.48 -2.13
N SER A 683 -8.05 -36.20 -1.99
CA SER A 683 -7.77 -37.44 -2.73
C SER A 683 -8.75 -38.58 -2.46
N ASP A 684 -9.49 -38.50 -1.36
CA ASP A 684 -10.58 -39.38 -0.95
C ASP A 684 -11.95 -38.99 -1.55
N GLY A 685 -12.02 -37.91 -2.33
CA GLY A 685 -13.25 -37.38 -2.93
C GLY A 685 -14.10 -36.51 -2.00
N GLN A 686 -13.70 -36.31 -0.74
CA GLN A 686 -14.39 -35.41 0.20
C GLN A 686 -14.00 -33.95 -0.03
N THR A 687 -14.80 -33.00 0.45
CA THR A 687 -14.48 -31.56 0.38
C THR A 687 -13.92 -31.07 1.71
N TYR A 688 -12.79 -30.39 1.67
CA TYR A 688 -12.09 -29.87 2.85
C TYR A 688 -12.00 -28.33 2.79
N PRO A 689 -12.14 -27.64 3.93
CA PRO A 689 -11.87 -26.21 4.02
C PRO A 689 -10.37 -25.95 3.82
N GLN A 690 -10.02 -24.89 3.09
CA GLN A 690 -8.63 -24.46 2.97
C GLN A 690 -8.15 -23.76 4.23
N ILE A 691 -6.83 -23.79 4.43
CA ILE A 691 -6.18 -23.10 5.54
C ILE A 691 -5.91 -21.64 5.13
N PRO A 692 -6.39 -20.64 5.88
CA PRO A 692 -6.08 -19.24 5.57
C PRO A 692 -4.58 -18.98 5.72
N ALA A 693 -4.03 -18.15 4.83
CA ALA A 693 -2.66 -17.67 4.90
C ALA A 693 -2.44 -16.78 6.14
N PHE A 694 -3.47 -16.10 6.61
CA PHE A 694 -3.54 -15.53 7.95
C PHE A 694 -5.01 -15.29 8.32
N GLY A 695 -5.32 -15.37 9.61
CA GLY A 695 -6.59 -14.91 10.17
C GLY A 695 -6.36 -14.24 11.51
N VAL A 696 -6.84 -13.02 11.73
CA VAL A 696 -6.65 -12.27 12.97
C VAL A 696 -7.97 -11.64 13.41
N ASP A 697 -8.38 -11.88 14.66
CA ASP A 697 -9.50 -11.21 15.37
C ASP A 697 -8.92 -10.37 16.50
N GLU A 698 -8.99 -9.04 16.36
CA GLU A 698 -8.51 -8.07 17.36
C GLU A 698 -9.70 -7.42 18.06
N ARG A 699 -9.72 -7.47 19.38
CA ARG A 699 -10.72 -6.79 20.22
C ARG A 699 -10.05 -5.73 21.07
N ILE A 700 -10.50 -4.49 20.90
CA ILE A 700 -9.91 -3.33 21.53
C ILE A 700 -10.96 -2.65 22.41
N ALA A 701 -10.61 -2.44 23.68
CA ALA A 701 -11.40 -1.65 24.61
C ALA A 701 -10.54 -0.50 25.13
N SER A 702 -11.05 0.73 24.99
CA SER A 702 -10.32 1.93 25.36
C SER A 702 -11.18 2.87 26.19
N THR A 703 -10.53 3.60 27.08
CA THR A 703 -11.12 4.69 27.86
C THR A 703 -10.12 5.83 27.96
N TYR A 704 -10.60 7.06 28.12
CA TYR A 704 -9.73 8.21 28.31
C TYR A 704 -10.32 9.25 29.24
N LEU A 705 -9.44 10.04 29.83
CA LEU A 705 -9.76 11.28 30.55
C LEU A 705 -8.87 12.39 30.00
N ARG A 706 -9.47 13.54 29.68
CA ARG A 706 -8.76 14.74 29.24
C ARG A 706 -9.33 15.97 29.95
N LEU A 707 -8.47 16.86 30.39
CA LEU A 707 -8.82 18.15 30.98
C LEU A 707 -8.26 19.25 30.10
N ASP A 708 -9.12 20.14 29.62
CA ASP A 708 -8.70 21.36 28.96
C ASP A 708 -8.48 22.44 30.02
N TYR A 709 -7.37 23.16 29.94
CA TYR A 709 -7.05 24.28 30.81
C TYR A 709 -6.94 25.59 30.03
N ALA A 710 -7.25 26.69 30.68
CA ALA A 710 -7.01 28.04 30.17
C ALA A 710 -6.68 28.95 31.36
N THR A 711 -5.61 29.73 31.24
CA THR A 711 -5.15 30.67 32.26
C THR A 711 -4.39 31.82 31.58
N LYS A 712 -3.91 32.78 32.38
CA LYS A 712 -2.99 33.82 31.93
C LYS A 712 -1.61 33.61 32.52
N LEU A 713 -0.59 33.78 31.68
CA LEU A 713 0.81 33.81 32.08
C LEU A 713 1.42 35.08 31.47
N PHE A 714 1.96 35.99 32.29
CA PHE A 714 2.45 37.31 31.84
C PHE A 714 1.41 38.15 31.07
N ASP A 715 0.15 38.17 31.54
CA ASP A 715 -0.98 38.85 30.86
C ASP A 715 -1.23 38.39 29.41
N ARG A 716 -0.85 37.15 29.12
CA ARG A 716 -1.05 36.47 27.83
C ARG A 716 -1.78 35.16 28.03
N ASP A 717 -2.61 34.79 27.06
CA ASP A 717 -3.43 33.59 27.14
C ASP A 717 -2.55 32.32 27.02
N LEU A 718 -2.72 31.41 27.98
CA LEU A 718 -2.14 30.08 27.99
C LEU A 718 -3.28 29.06 28.06
N GLU A 719 -3.43 28.27 27.01
CA GLU A 719 -4.48 27.25 26.91
C GLU A 719 -3.89 25.90 26.50
N GLY A 720 -4.60 24.81 26.77
CA GLY A 720 -4.12 23.50 26.37
C GLY A 720 -4.93 22.37 26.95
N ASN A 721 -4.38 21.16 26.88
CA ASN A 721 -4.99 19.98 27.45
C ASN A 721 -3.97 19.03 28.05
N ILE A 722 -4.39 18.30 29.07
CA ILE A 722 -3.68 17.16 29.63
C ILE A 722 -4.64 15.98 29.68
N GLY A 723 -4.19 14.80 29.30
CA GLY A 723 -5.05 13.63 29.33
C GLY A 723 -4.30 12.32 29.28
N VAL A 724 -5.01 11.24 29.59
CA VAL A 724 -4.51 9.87 29.51
C VAL A 724 -5.55 9.00 28.83
N ARG A 725 -5.10 8.17 27.90
CA ARG A 725 -5.87 7.10 27.29
C ARG A 725 -5.33 5.76 27.76
N TYR A 726 -6.21 4.87 28.17
CA TYR A 726 -5.89 3.46 28.39
C TYR A 726 -6.53 2.64 27.29
N THR A 727 -5.76 1.76 26.66
CA THR A 727 -6.28 0.80 25.68
C THR A 727 -5.82 -0.60 26.05
N ARG A 728 -6.72 -1.57 25.90
CA ARG A 728 -6.43 -2.99 26.05
C ARG A 728 -6.84 -3.70 24.78
N THR A 729 -5.90 -4.46 24.23
CA THR A 729 -6.09 -5.23 23.00
C THR A 729 -5.94 -6.71 23.31
N ARG A 730 -6.90 -7.51 22.84
CA ARG A 730 -6.83 -8.97 22.81
C ARG A 730 -6.81 -9.40 21.35
N ASP A 731 -5.74 -10.06 20.96
CA ASP A 731 -5.52 -10.55 19.61
C ASP A 731 -5.64 -12.07 19.62
N ARG A 732 -6.44 -12.60 18.71
CA ARG A 732 -6.54 -14.03 18.43
C ARG A 732 -6.10 -14.24 16.99
N SER A 733 -4.92 -14.81 16.83
CA SER A 733 -4.29 -15.01 15.53
C SER A 733 -4.28 -16.48 15.17
N SER A 734 -4.69 -16.79 13.95
CA SER A 734 -4.70 -18.11 13.36
C SER A 734 -3.88 -18.16 12.08
N GLY A 735 -3.20 -19.27 11.84
CA GLY A 735 -2.36 -19.48 10.66
C GLY A 735 -2.12 -20.96 10.40
N SER A 736 -1.42 -21.25 9.31
CA SER A 736 -1.06 -22.62 8.94
C SER A 736 0.09 -23.12 9.81
N SER A 737 -0.06 -24.30 10.41
CA SER A 737 1.03 -25.00 11.09
C SER A 737 1.33 -26.30 10.37
N ARG A 738 2.56 -26.41 9.86
CA ARG A 738 3.11 -27.58 9.19
C ARG A 738 4.22 -28.19 10.03
N TYR A 739 4.05 -29.45 10.39
CA TYR A 739 5.09 -30.25 11.03
C TYR A 739 5.64 -31.27 10.05
N SER A 740 6.95 -31.35 9.99
CA SER A 740 7.65 -32.43 9.31
C SER A 740 8.62 -33.11 10.28
N VAL A 741 8.93 -34.37 10.05
CA VAL A 741 9.99 -35.10 10.74
C VAL A 741 11.14 -35.37 9.78
N ARG A 742 12.36 -35.08 10.22
CA ARG A 742 13.58 -35.40 9.49
C ARG A 742 13.93 -36.86 9.74
N THR A 743 13.97 -37.61 8.64
CA THR A 743 14.31 -39.04 8.65
C THR A 743 15.52 -39.28 7.75
N GLU A 744 16.41 -40.17 8.16
CA GLU A 744 17.53 -40.57 7.33
C GLU A 744 17.07 -41.27 6.05
N THR A 745 17.75 -41.03 4.93
CA THR A 745 17.39 -41.68 3.64
C THR A 745 17.76 -43.16 3.62
N ALA A 746 18.68 -43.57 4.48
CA ALA A 746 19.06 -44.95 4.75
C ALA A 746 19.58 -45.04 6.20
N PRO A 747 19.51 -46.21 6.86
CA PRO A 747 19.99 -46.38 8.23
C PRO A 747 21.42 -45.87 8.45
N GLY A 748 21.60 -44.94 9.38
CA GLY A 748 22.89 -44.32 9.73
C GLY A 748 23.42 -43.28 8.73
N SER A 749 22.64 -42.86 7.72
CA SER A 749 23.09 -41.89 6.72
C SER A 749 23.06 -40.46 7.24
N SER A 750 24.05 -39.63 6.85
CA SER A 750 24.01 -38.18 7.06
C SER A 750 23.08 -37.45 6.08
N THR A 751 22.59 -38.14 5.05
CA THR A 751 21.57 -37.62 4.14
C THR A 751 20.16 -37.93 4.67
N PHE A 752 19.25 -36.97 4.52
CA PHE A 752 17.93 -37.01 5.11
C PHE A 752 16.81 -36.61 4.13
N ARG A 753 15.57 -36.94 4.50
CA ARG A 753 14.34 -36.44 3.91
C ARG A 753 13.42 -35.93 5.02
N ASP A 754 12.68 -34.86 4.74
CA ASP A 754 11.69 -34.31 5.66
C ASP A 754 10.30 -34.80 5.23
N VAL A 755 9.62 -35.55 6.10
CA VAL A 755 8.29 -36.12 5.85
C VAL A 755 7.25 -35.30 6.61
N ILE A 756 6.22 -34.81 5.93
CA ILE A 756 5.15 -34.05 6.59
C ILE A 756 4.34 -35.02 7.46
N ILE A 757 4.06 -34.63 8.70
CA ILE A 757 3.26 -35.43 9.63
C ILE A 757 1.94 -34.77 10.00
N SER A 758 1.84 -33.44 9.89
CA SER A 758 0.57 -32.75 10.06
C SER A 758 0.56 -31.39 9.38
N ASN A 759 -0.61 -31.00 8.86
CA ASN A 759 -0.95 -29.62 8.57
C ASN A 759 -2.22 -29.28 9.36
N SER A 760 -2.21 -28.19 10.09
CA SER A 760 -3.33 -27.78 10.92
C SER A 760 -3.46 -26.27 10.99
N VAL A 761 -4.56 -25.78 11.55
CA VAL A 761 -4.69 -24.38 11.94
C VAL A 761 -4.22 -24.23 13.38
N SER A 762 -3.11 -23.53 13.59
CA SER A 762 -2.70 -23.09 14.92
C SER A 762 -3.45 -21.81 15.26
N THR A 763 -3.87 -21.65 16.52
CA THR A 763 -4.45 -20.41 17.02
C THR A 763 -3.76 -20.01 18.30
N VAL A 764 -3.24 -18.79 18.35
CA VAL A 764 -2.57 -18.23 19.52
C VAL A 764 -3.29 -16.96 19.93
N GLU A 765 -3.48 -16.81 21.23
CA GLU A 765 -4.02 -15.59 21.82
C GLU A 765 -2.93 -14.81 22.54
N ASN A 766 -2.98 -13.49 22.37
CA ASN A 766 -2.14 -12.54 23.07
C ASN A 766 -3.00 -11.40 23.64
N THR A 767 -2.56 -10.78 24.72
CA THR A 767 -3.23 -9.62 25.31
C THR A 767 -2.20 -8.65 25.84
N TYR A 768 -2.36 -7.38 25.49
CA TYR A 768 -1.54 -6.29 26.00
C TYR A 768 -2.39 -5.07 26.30
N SER A 769 -1.80 -4.13 27.04
CA SER A 769 -2.41 -2.85 27.32
C SER A 769 -1.38 -1.73 27.26
N ASP A 770 -1.86 -0.54 26.96
CA ASP A 770 -1.06 0.67 26.82
C ASP A 770 -1.72 1.84 27.54
N VAL A 771 -0.90 2.56 28.30
CA VAL A 771 -1.26 3.84 28.93
C VAL A 771 -0.58 4.95 28.14
N LEU A 772 -1.39 5.79 27.51
CA LEU A 772 -1.00 6.80 26.53
C LEU A 772 -1.32 8.19 27.10
N PRO A 773 -0.43 8.77 27.94
CA PRO A 773 -0.57 10.15 28.37
C PRO A 773 -0.29 11.12 27.22
N SER A 774 -0.91 12.29 27.29
CA SER A 774 -0.77 13.40 26.34
C SER A 774 -0.83 14.72 27.10
N PHE A 775 -0.02 15.67 26.65
CA PHE A 775 0.01 17.04 27.12
C PHE A 775 0.17 17.96 25.89
N ASN A 776 -0.65 18.99 25.84
CA ASN A 776 -0.58 20.02 24.82
C ASN A 776 -0.74 21.39 25.51
N GLY A 777 0.02 22.38 25.06
CA GLY A 777 -0.07 23.76 25.52
C GLY A 777 0.14 24.73 24.38
N ALA A 778 -0.55 25.86 24.43
CA ALA A 778 -0.53 26.93 23.46
C ALA A 778 -0.46 28.27 24.22
N PHE A 779 0.66 28.97 24.07
CA PHE A 779 0.91 30.27 24.67
C PHE A 779 0.80 31.37 23.59
N TRP A 780 -0.18 32.25 23.73
CA TRP A 780 -0.42 33.36 22.81
C TRP A 780 0.45 34.57 23.19
N ALA A 781 1.68 34.62 22.67
CA ALA A 781 2.58 35.76 22.87
C ALA A 781 1.96 37.09 22.37
N ILE A 782 1.18 37.00 21.29
CA ILE A 782 0.28 38.07 20.83
C ILE A 782 -1.09 37.44 20.57
N ASP A 783 -2.09 37.86 21.33
CA ASP A 783 -3.44 37.32 21.24
C ASP A 783 -3.90 37.24 19.79
N ASN A 784 -4.38 36.05 19.41
CA ASN A 784 -4.90 35.75 18.08
C ASN A 784 -3.94 35.89 16.90
N LYS A 785 -2.67 36.27 17.12
CA LYS A 785 -1.68 36.53 16.06
C LYS A 785 -0.38 35.75 16.20
N LEU A 786 0.15 35.53 17.40
CA LEU A 786 1.42 34.82 17.59
C LEU A 786 1.25 33.82 18.72
N VAL A 787 1.41 32.54 18.41
CA VAL A 787 1.29 31.45 19.38
C VAL A 787 2.52 30.55 19.34
N ALA A 788 2.99 30.15 20.50
CA ALA A 788 3.94 29.06 20.66
C ALA A 788 3.18 27.83 21.19
N ARG A 789 3.29 26.69 20.52
CA ARG A 789 2.65 25.44 20.96
C ARG A 789 3.68 24.40 21.33
N VAL A 790 3.40 23.66 22.40
CA VAL A 790 4.16 22.47 22.81
C VAL A 790 3.22 21.27 22.84
N GLY A 791 3.69 20.13 22.37
CA GLY A 791 2.99 18.85 22.44
C GLY A 791 3.93 17.77 22.95
N TRP A 792 3.43 16.90 23.82
CA TRP A 792 4.13 15.70 24.28
C TRP A 792 3.12 14.58 24.45
N ALA A 793 3.36 13.41 23.86
CA ALA A 793 2.46 12.27 24.00
C ALA A 793 3.15 10.93 23.79
N LYS A 794 2.63 9.89 24.44
CA LYS A 794 2.94 8.50 24.06
C LYS A 794 1.95 8.01 23.01
N ALA A 795 2.45 7.28 22.03
CA ALA A 795 1.65 6.68 20.95
C ALA A 795 1.95 5.19 20.83
N MET A 796 1.03 4.46 20.22
CA MET A 796 1.23 3.08 19.80
C MET A 796 0.63 2.82 18.43
N ALA A 797 1.20 1.87 17.69
CA ALA A 797 0.66 1.31 16.47
C ALA A 797 0.83 -0.22 16.46
N ARG A 798 -0.12 -0.94 15.87
CA ARG A 798 -0.15 -2.41 15.92
C ARG A 798 0.69 -3.02 14.79
N PRO A 799 1.31 -4.19 14.98
CA PRO A 799 2.10 -4.86 13.95
C PRO A 799 1.28 -5.25 12.72
N ARG A 800 1.93 -5.42 11.56
CA ARG A 800 1.29 -5.96 10.35
C ARG A 800 0.62 -7.30 10.64
N VAL A 801 -0.51 -7.55 9.97
CA VAL A 801 -1.41 -8.67 10.31
C VAL A 801 -0.75 -10.03 10.07
N ASN A 802 0.00 -10.19 8.99
CA ASN A 802 0.67 -11.44 8.63
C ASN A 802 1.78 -11.82 9.62
N LEU A 803 2.41 -10.84 10.28
CA LEU A 803 3.45 -11.11 11.27
C LEU A 803 2.88 -11.67 12.57
N LEU A 804 1.59 -11.42 12.83
CA LEU A 804 0.87 -11.93 14.01
C LEU A 804 0.33 -13.35 13.79
N ALA A 805 0.16 -13.78 12.54
CA ALA A 805 -0.33 -15.12 12.23
C ALA A 805 0.75 -16.17 12.56
N PRO A 806 0.45 -17.21 13.35
CA PRO A 806 1.40 -18.27 13.73
C PRO A 806 1.66 -19.26 12.57
N ASN A 807 1.92 -18.73 11.36
CA ASN A 807 2.25 -19.53 10.19
C ASN A 807 3.59 -20.20 10.42
N ALA A 808 3.59 -21.48 10.76
CA ALA A 808 4.75 -22.20 11.24
C ALA A 808 5.09 -23.38 10.33
N THR A 809 6.38 -23.54 10.01
CA THR A 809 6.93 -24.72 9.36
C THR A 809 8.07 -25.21 10.22
N CYS A 810 7.83 -26.29 10.96
CA CYS A 810 8.80 -26.86 11.90
C CYS A 810 9.26 -28.25 11.46
N ILE A 811 10.54 -28.55 11.64
CA ILE A 811 11.16 -29.81 11.23
C ILE A 811 11.73 -30.52 12.46
N VAL A 812 11.02 -31.52 12.96
CA VAL A 812 11.42 -32.32 14.12
C VAL A 812 12.60 -33.23 13.74
N GLY A 813 13.63 -33.31 14.57
CA GLY A 813 14.87 -34.05 14.32
C GLY A 813 15.89 -33.31 13.46
N SER A 814 15.63 -32.05 13.07
CA SER A 814 16.60 -31.21 12.35
C SER A 814 17.79 -30.81 13.21
N GLY A 815 17.61 -30.74 14.53
CA GLY A 815 18.69 -30.50 15.49
C GLY A 815 19.66 -31.66 15.68
N ASN A 816 19.41 -32.83 15.06
CA ASN A 816 20.28 -33.98 15.20
C ASN A 816 21.67 -33.71 14.58
N PRO A 817 22.77 -33.86 15.33
CA PRO A 817 24.13 -33.68 14.82
C PRO A 817 24.48 -34.56 13.61
N GLN A 818 23.82 -35.73 13.45
CA GLN A 818 23.96 -36.60 12.27
C GLN A 818 23.64 -35.88 10.95
N PHE A 819 22.75 -34.88 11.00
CA PHE A 819 22.34 -34.06 9.86
C PHE A 819 22.98 -32.67 9.84
N GLY A 820 23.98 -32.44 10.71
CA GLY A 820 24.61 -31.13 10.89
C GLY A 820 23.82 -30.16 11.77
N GLY A 821 22.82 -30.64 12.52
CA GLY A 821 22.07 -29.84 13.48
C GLY A 821 22.85 -29.53 14.76
N ASP A 822 22.39 -28.53 15.51
CA ASP A 822 23.07 -27.99 16.69
C ASP A 822 22.46 -28.44 18.04
N GLY A 823 21.56 -29.42 18.00
CA GLY A 823 20.86 -29.97 19.17
C GLY A 823 19.44 -29.44 19.37
N THR A 824 19.01 -28.40 18.63
CA THR A 824 17.63 -27.88 18.67
C THR A 824 16.99 -27.97 17.30
N ASP A 825 15.69 -28.28 17.24
CA ASP A 825 14.98 -28.39 15.98
C ASP A 825 14.65 -27.01 15.39
N ASP A 826 14.79 -26.88 14.07
CA ASP A 826 14.51 -25.67 13.32
C ASP A 826 13.02 -25.46 13.08
N CYS A 827 12.59 -24.21 13.19
CA CYS A 827 11.28 -23.77 12.71
C CYS A 827 11.33 -22.37 12.09
N SER A 828 10.44 -22.11 11.14
CA SER A 828 10.15 -20.75 10.67
C SER A 828 8.71 -20.42 11.04
N ALA A 829 8.48 -19.30 11.71
CA ALA A 829 7.15 -18.94 12.19
C ALA A 829 6.85 -17.44 12.15
N GLY A 830 5.56 -17.08 12.07
CA GLY A 830 5.11 -15.76 12.52
C GLY A 830 5.06 -15.68 14.05
N ASN A 831 4.93 -14.47 14.59
CA ASN A 831 5.02 -14.21 16.03
C ASN A 831 3.76 -13.48 16.55
N PRO A 832 2.77 -14.24 17.08
CA PRO A 832 1.58 -13.67 17.71
C PRO A 832 1.86 -12.85 18.99
N ASP A 833 3.02 -13.05 19.61
CA ASP A 833 3.43 -12.38 20.84
C ASP A 833 4.09 -11.01 20.57
N LEU A 834 4.18 -10.57 19.30
CA LEU A 834 4.66 -9.25 18.96
C LEU A 834 3.88 -8.16 19.71
N LYS A 835 4.64 -7.32 20.40
CA LYS A 835 4.14 -6.11 21.05
C LYS A 835 3.94 -5.01 20.00
N PRO A 836 3.03 -4.05 20.24
CA PRO A 836 2.88 -2.91 19.37
C PRO A 836 4.17 -2.07 19.28
N TYR A 837 4.28 -1.36 18.17
CA TYR A 837 5.21 -0.24 18.05
C TYR A 837 4.81 0.82 19.07
N ARG A 838 5.80 1.45 19.69
CA ARG A 838 5.58 2.49 20.70
C ARG A 838 6.48 3.68 20.41
N SER A 839 5.96 4.87 20.64
CA SER A 839 6.76 6.09 20.53
C SER A 839 6.41 7.12 21.59
N THR A 840 7.38 7.99 21.87
CA THR A 840 7.15 9.27 22.53
C THR A 840 7.36 10.39 21.52
N ASN A 841 6.32 11.18 21.31
CA ASN A 841 6.29 12.27 20.34
C ASN A 841 6.37 13.60 21.09
N THR A 842 7.28 14.47 20.65
CA THR A 842 7.44 15.82 21.18
C THR A 842 7.41 16.82 20.03
N ASP A 843 6.65 17.89 20.21
CA ASP A 843 6.42 18.94 19.24
C ASP A 843 6.61 20.31 19.88
N LEU A 844 7.26 21.22 19.16
CA LEU A 844 7.33 22.64 19.49
C LEU A 844 7.08 23.44 18.22
N SER A 845 6.15 24.39 18.23
CA SER A 845 5.88 25.24 17.07
C SER A 845 5.68 26.70 17.45
N PHE A 846 6.03 27.58 16.52
CA PHE A 846 5.79 29.01 16.57
C PHE A 846 4.98 29.37 15.34
N GLU A 847 3.80 29.96 15.54
CA GLU A 847 2.82 30.21 14.49
C GLU A 847 2.38 31.67 14.54
N TYR A 848 2.53 32.34 13.40
CA TYR A 848 2.16 33.74 13.21
C TYR A 848 1.01 33.86 12.20
N TYR A 849 -0.06 34.55 12.59
CA TYR A 849 -1.32 34.73 11.88
C TYR A 849 -1.63 36.23 11.72
N PRO A 850 -0.96 36.94 10.80
CA PRO A 850 -1.13 38.38 10.64
C PRO A 850 -2.55 38.77 10.19
N THR A 851 -3.16 37.95 9.33
CA THR A 851 -4.52 38.12 8.79
C THR A 851 -5.23 36.77 8.75
N PRO A 852 -6.57 36.73 8.57
CA PRO A 852 -7.31 35.46 8.49
C PRO A 852 -6.87 34.53 7.35
N ASP A 853 -6.25 35.08 6.31
CA ASP A 853 -5.81 34.43 5.07
C ASP A 853 -4.27 34.39 4.91
N SER A 854 -3.53 34.65 5.99
CA SER A 854 -2.07 34.55 6.00
C SER A 854 -1.56 33.85 7.26
N GLN A 855 -0.58 32.96 7.09
CA GLN A 855 0.12 32.30 8.18
C GLN A 855 1.61 32.10 7.86
N LEU A 856 2.43 32.07 8.90
CA LEU A 856 3.79 31.56 8.88
C LEU A 856 3.99 30.68 10.11
N SER A 857 4.46 29.46 9.94
CA SER A 857 4.72 28.53 11.04
C SER A 857 6.10 27.89 10.90
N LEU A 858 6.82 27.82 12.02
CA LEU A 858 8.03 27.03 12.21
C LEU A 858 7.72 25.97 13.27
N ALA A 859 7.92 24.70 12.95
CA ALA A 859 7.76 23.60 13.89
C ALA A 859 9.03 22.76 13.98
N LEU A 860 9.34 22.31 15.18
CA LEU A 860 10.38 21.35 15.53
C LEU A 860 9.68 20.11 16.07
N PHE A 861 10.12 18.94 15.65
CA PHE A 861 9.55 17.69 16.13
C PHE A 861 10.63 16.67 16.45
N GLN A 862 10.33 15.79 17.40
CA GLN A 862 11.10 14.59 17.71
C GLN A 862 10.13 13.44 18.01
N LYS A 863 10.40 12.27 17.43
CA LYS A 863 9.70 11.03 17.75
C LYS A 863 10.74 10.00 18.16
N ASP A 864 10.64 9.52 19.39
CA ASP A 864 11.48 8.46 19.93
C ASP A 864 10.71 7.14 19.83
N ILE A 865 11.02 6.32 18.81
CA ILE A 865 10.38 5.02 18.59
C ILE A 865 11.12 3.98 19.43
N THR A 866 10.52 3.56 20.54
CA THR A 866 11.16 2.68 21.54
C THR A 866 10.97 1.19 21.25
N SER A 867 10.02 0.83 20.39
CA SER A 867 9.77 -0.55 19.96
C SER A 867 9.55 -0.58 18.46
N TYR A 868 10.34 -1.40 17.76
CA TYR A 868 10.24 -1.65 16.33
C TYR A 868 10.23 -3.16 16.06
N VAL A 869 9.57 -3.61 14.98
CA VAL A 869 9.55 -5.03 14.63
C VAL A 869 10.65 -5.30 13.62
N ARG A 870 11.53 -6.23 13.95
CA ARG A 870 12.56 -6.75 13.05
C ARG A 870 12.11 -8.10 12.52
N GLU A 871 12.10 -8.26 11.21
CA GLU A 871 11.68 -9.49 10.56
C GLU A 871 12.86 -10.47 10.40
N ARG A 872 12.57 -11.77 10.34
CA ARG A 872 13.54 -12.85 10.05
C ARG A 872 14.72 -12.93 11.03
N VAL A 873 14.45 -12.79 12.33
CA VAL A 873 15.45 -12.99 13.38
C VAL A 873 15.38 -14.42 13.89
N LEU A 874 16.53 -15.09 13.98
CA LEU A 874 16.65 -16.40 14.61
C LEU A 874 16.61 -16.26 16.13
N THR A 875 15.62 -16.87 16.77
CA THR A 875 15.46 -16.92 18.23
C THR A 875 15.52 -18.37 18.68
N ARG A 876 16.46 -18.67 19.59
CA ARG A 876 16.70 -20.05 20.04
C ARG A 876 15.78 -20.47 21.18
N GLY A 877 15.43 -21.76 21.22
CA GLY A 877 14.72 -22.38 22.34
C GLY A 877 13.30 -21.85 22.61
N VAL A 878 12.49 -21.63 21.58
CA VAL A 878 11.14 -21.06 21.67
C VAL A 878 10.07 -22.17 21.71
N ASP A 879 9.19 -22.12 22.71
CA ASP A 879 7.95 -22.93 22.75
C ASP A 879 6.83 -22.23 21.97
N LEU A 880 6.90 -22.34 20.64
CA LEU A 880 6.05 -21.59 19.72
C LEU A 880 4.54 -21.86 19.88
N PHE A 881 4.18 -23.09 20.20
CA PHE A 881 2.77 -23.53 20.28
C PHE A 881 2.27 -23.71 21.70
N LYS A 882 3.10 -23.41 22.71
CA LYS A 882 2.78 -23.56 24.14
C LYS A 882 2.47 -25.01 24.49
N THR A 883 3.21 -25.95 23.89
CA THR A 883 3.09 -27.40 24.08
C THR A 883 4.25 -27.99 24.88
N GLY A 884 5.31 -27.20 25.14
CA GLY A 884 6.54 -27.60 25.83
C GLY A 884 7.69 -28.04 24.92
N GLN A 885 7.50 -28.11 23.59
CA GLN A 885 8.55 -28.43 22.64
C GLN A 885 9.30 -27.15 22.20
N LEU A 886 10.63 -27.18 22.23
CA LEU A 886 11.47 -26.03 21.90
C LEU A 886 12.02 -26.11 20.47
N PHE A 887 12.01 -24.97 19.78
CA PHE A 887 12.56 -24.80 18.44
C PHE A 887 13.52 -23.61 18.36
N ASP A 888 14.48 -23.69 17.44
CA ASP A 888 15.21 -22.55 16.93
C ASP A 888 14.35 -21.90 15.82
N VAL A 889 13.68 -20.79 16.19
CA VAL A 889 12.63 -20.19 15.38
C VAL A 889 13.15 -18.96 14.64
N THR A 890 13.13 -18.98 13.32
CA THR A 890 13.25 -17.76 12.51
C THR A 890 11.90 -17.06 12.45
N GLN A 891 11.78 -15.90 13.12
CA GLN A 891 10.52 -15.16 13.24
C GLN A 891 10.74 -13.65 13.33
N ALA A 892 9.65 -12.89 13.26
CA ALA A 892 9.69 -11.48 13.59
C ALA A 892 9.80 -11.29 15.12
N VAL A 893 10.56 -10.28 15.57
CA VAL A 893 10.75 -9.96 16.99
C VAL A 893 10.64 -8.46 17.25
N ASN A 894 10.28 -8.06 18.46
CA ASN A 894 10.42 -6.66 18.89
C ASN A 894 11.89 -6.37 19.20
N GLY A 895 12.41 -5.27 18.64
CA GLY A 895 13.69 -4.66 18.98
C GLY A 895 13.53 -3.17 19.29
N GLU A 896 14.65 -2.50 19.58
CA GLU A 896 14.65 -1.04 19.70
C GLU A 896 14.49 -0.38 18.31
N GLY A 897 13.91 0.81 18.29
CA GLY A 897 13.60 1.54 17.06
C GLY A 897 14.61 2.63 16.73
N ALA A 898 14.09 3.76 16.25
CA ALA A 898 14.89 4.92 15.89
C ALA A 898 14.27 6.20 16.44
N THR A 899 15.12 7.18 16.73
CA THR A 899 14.68 8.56 16.92
C THR A 899 14.63 9.25 15.56
N THR A 900 13.50 9.86 15.24
CA THR A 900 13.36 10.76 14.08
C THR A 900 13.14 12.18 14.60
N LYS A 901 13.78 13.16 13.97
CA LYS A 901 13.63 14.58 14.35
C LYS A 901 13.73 15.47 13.13
N GLY A 902 13.11 16.64 13.19
CA GLY A 902 13.14 17.53 12.04
C GLY A 902 12.58 18.91 12.32
N ILE A 903 12.66 19.73 11.27
CA ILE A 903 12.10 21.06 11.20
C ILE A 903 11.07 21.11 10.07
N GLU A 904 9.97 21.82 10.29
CA GLU A 904 8.93 22.10 9.32
C GLU A 904 8.72 23.61 9.24
N ILE A 905 8.74 24.16 8.04
CA ILE A 905 8.39 25.56 7.76
C ILE A 905 7.19 25.53 6.84
N ALA A 906 6.15 26.30 7.16
CA ALA A 906 4.97 26.46 6.32
C ALA A 906 4.57 27.94 6.27
N GLY A 907 4.32 28.46 5.09
CA GLY A 907 3.82 29.81 4.87
C GLY A 907 2.68 29.79 3.87
N ARG A 908 1.63 30.58 4.13
CA ARG A 908 0.53 30.80 3.19
C ARG A 908 0.15 32.27 3.26
N THR A 909 -0.09 32.93 2.13
CA THR A 909 -0.54 34.32 2.13
C THR A 909 -1.27 34.68 0.85
N ALA A 910 -2.40 35.39 1.01
CA ALA A 910 -3.06 36.07 -0.09
C ALA A 910 -2.42 37.45 -0.30
N LEU A 911 -1.94 37.76 -1.50
CA LEU A 911 -1.23 39.00 -1.85
C LEU A 911 -2.19 40.18 -2.09
N THR A 912 -3.27 40.26 -1.30
CA THR A 912 -4.34 41.26 -1.43
C THR A 912 -3.88 42.71 -1.23
N PHE A 913 -2.67 42.92 -0.72
CA PHE A 913 -2.02 44.22 -0.62
C PHE A 913 -1.50 44.75 -1.96
N LEU A 914 -1.38 43.91 -2.99
CA LEU A 914 -0.98 44.34 -4.33
C LEU A 914 -2.15 45.00 -5.09
N PRO A 915 -1.89 46.04 -5.88
CA PRO A 915 -2.95 46.80 -6.55
C PRO A 915 -3.54 46.06 -7.77
N GLY A 916 -4.82 46.34 -8.05
CA GLY A 916 -5.49 45.90 -9.27
C GLY A 916 -5.68 44.38 -9.34
N TRP A 917 -5.29 43.79 -10.48
CA TRP A 917 -5.38 42.34 -10.71
C TRP A 917 -4.32 41.56 -9.91
N LEU A 918 -3.23 42.20 -9.49
CA LEU A 918 -2.19 41.53 -8.70
C LEU A 918 -2.68 41.10 -7.31
N GLY A 919 -3.75 41.74 -6.81
CA GLY A 919 -4.38 41.38 -5.54
C GLY A 919 -5.10 40.01 -5.55
N GLY A 920 -5.30 39.41 -6.73
CA GLY A 920 -5.85 38.07 -6.88
C GLY A 920 -4.85 36.94 -6.60
N PHE A 921 -3.55 37.22 -6.51
CA PHE A 921 -2.54 36.20 -6.28
C PHE A 921 -2.45 35.76 -4.82
N GLY A 922 -1.98 34.54 -4.60
CA GLY A 922 -1.50 34.05 -3.33
C GLY A 922 -0.47 32.95 -3.48
N ILE A 923 0.28 32.73 -2.41
CA ILE A 923 1.41 31.80 -2.38
C ILE A 923 1.26 30.88 -1.18
N ASP A 924 1.47 29.59 -1.41
CA ASP A 924 1.63 28.58 -0.37
C ASP A 924 2.99 27.91 -0.53
N ALA A 925 3.77 27.86 0.54
CA ALA A 925 5.07 27.22 0.54
C ALA A 925 5.22 26.37 1.79
N ASN A 926 5.85 25.22 1.64
CA ASN A 926 6.27 24.42 2.77
C ASN A 926 7.60 23.71 2.52
N TYR A 927 8.32 23.46 3.60
CA TYR A 927 9.59 22.77 3.60
C TYR A 927 9.70 21.91 4.86
N THR A 928 10.21 20.71 4.69
CA THR A 928 10.49 19.79 5.78
C THR A 928 11.90 19.25 5.62
N ARG A 929 12.67 19.29 6.71
CA ARG A 929 13.97 18.64 6.80
C ARG A 929 14.00 17.69 7.99
N MET A 930 14.40 16.45 7.75
CA MET A 930 14.38 15.37 8.73
C MET A 930 15.76 14.74 8.89
N ASN A 931 15.98 14.18 10.07
CA ASN A 931 17.13 13.37 10.39
C ASN A 931 16.70 12.20 11.29
N TYR A 932 17.50 11.14 11.32
CA TYR A 932 17.23 9.95 12.10
C TYR A 932 18.47 9.51 12.87
N LYS A 933 18.26 8.71 13.90
CA LYS A 933 19.30 7.98 14.63
C LYS A 933 18.71 6.64 15.07
N TYR A 934 19.33 5.54 14.65
CA TYR A 934 18.99 4.20 15.17
C TYR A 934 19.41 4.05 16.63
N ALA A 935 18.71 3.19 17.36
CA ALA A 935 19.25 2.66 18.60
C ALA A 935 20.51 1.82 18.30
N GLU A 936 21.46 1.81 19.22
CA GLU A 936 22.74 1.11 19.04
C GLU A 936 22.51 -0.40 18.83
N GLY A 937 23.15 -0.97 17.81
CA GLY A 937 22.99 -2.38 17.45
C GLY A 937 21.70 -2.70 16.69
N THR A 938 20.92 -1.69 16.33
CA THR A 938 19.69 -1.81 15.51
C THR A 938 19.81 -1.16 14.14
N GLU A 939 21.00 -0.69 13.79
CA GLU A 939 21.28 -0.11 12.49
C GLU A 939 20.89 -1.08 11.37
N LEU A 940 20.19 -0.55 10.37
CA LEU A 940 20.04 -1.26 9.10
C LEU A 940 21.37 -1.17 8.38
N LEU A 941 22.01 -2.30 8.13
CA LEU A 941 23.30 -2.34 7.45
C LEU A 941 23.10 -2.72 5.98
N ASN A 942 23.85 -2.06 5.11
CA ASN A 942 23.98 -2.44 3.73
C ASN A 942 24.72 -3.78 3.67
N VAL A 943 24.09 -4.80 3.11
CA VAL A 943 24.65 -6.16 3.02
C VAL A 943 25.91 -6.23 2.17
N LEU A 944 26.18 -5.21 1.35
CA LEU A 944 27.32 -5.17 0.44
C LEU A 944 28.61 -4.70 1.11
N ASP A 945 28.53 -3.67 1.96
CA ASP A 945 29.69 -2.97 2.51
C ASP A 945 29.60 -2.71 4.02
N GLY A 946 28.50 -3.12 4.66
CA GLY A 946 28.26 -2.91 6.09
C GLY A 946 27.94 -1.47 6.49
N SER A 947 27.80 -0.55 5.53
CA SER A 947 27.45 0.85 5.83
C SER A 947 26.04 0.97 6.42
N VAL A 948 25.82 1.95 7.28
CA VAL A 948 24.50 2.21 7.86
C VAL A 948 23.57 2.81 6.81
N LEU A 949 22.45 2.14 6.55
CA LEU A 949 21.43 2.56 5.61
C LEU A 949 20.60 3.75 6.15
N PRO A 950 20.05 4.60 5.27
CA PRO A 950 19.03 5.57 5.63
C PRO A 950 17.78 4.97 6.24
N TYR A 951 17.06 5.75 7.05
CA TYR A 951 15.75 5.33 7.54
C TYR A 951 14.78 5.11 6.36
N PRO A 952 14.12 3.94 6.26
CA PRO A 952 13.22 3.61 5.16
C PRO A 952 12.15 4.66 4.87
N GLY A 953 11.94 5.00 3.60
CA GLY A 953 10.91 5.93 3.15
C GLY A 953 11.16 7.41 3.45
N MET A 954 12.23 7.74 4.18
CA MET A 954 12.48 9.10 4.65
C MET A 954 13.41 9.87 3.70
N SER A 955 12.85 10.81 2.92
CA SER A 955 13.68 11.84 2.26
C SER A 955 14.17 12.87 3.27
N LYS A 956 15.45 13.23 3.18
CA LYS A 956 16.09 14.21 4.07
C LYS A 956 15.45 15.59 3.96
N ASN A 957 15.17 16.04 2.73
CA ASN A 957 14.46 17.28 2.46
C ASN A 957 13.25 17.00 1.55
N ALA A 958 12.16 17.72 1.81
CA ALA A 958 10.99 17.78 0.95
C ALA A 958 10.40 19.20 0.99
N TYR A 959 9.88 19.69 -0.13
CA TYR A 959 9.18 20.97 -0.17
C TYR A 959 8.06 20.97 -1.20
N ASN A 960 7.07 21.82 -0.95
CA ASN A 960 6.04 22.13 -1.90
C ASN A 960 5.92 23.65 -2.05
N LEU A 961 5.73 24.12 -3.27
CA LEU A 961 5.48 25.51 -3.60
C LEU A 961 4.26 25.58 -4.49
N SER A 962 3.31 26.45 -4.17
CA SER A 962 2.14 26.70 -4.99
C SER A 962 1.88 28.19 -5.14
N LEU A 963 1.67 28.61 -6.38
CA LEU A 963 1.19 29.93 -6.74
C LEU A 963 -0.25 29.78 -7.22
N TRP A 964 -1.15 30.61 -6.71
CA TRP A 964 -2.55 30.61 -7.12
C TRP A 964 -3.03 32.02 -7.42
N TYR A 965 -4.08 32.11 -8.22
CA TYR A 965 -4.79 33.33 -8.59
C TYR A 965 -6.28 33.09 -8.47
N ASP A 966 -7.00 33.97 -7.77
CA ASP A 966 -8.46 33.91 -7.63
C ASP A 966 -9.06 35.31 -7.63
N GLN A 967 -9.54 35.76 -8.79
CA GLN A 967 -10.20 37.04 -8.93
C GLN A 967 -11.18 37.04 -10.12
N GLY A 968 -12.38 37.55 -9.87
CA GLY A 968 -13.43 37.62 -10.90
C GLY A 968 -13.84 36.22 -11.39
N PRO A 969 -13.92 35.98 -12.71
CA PRO A 969 -14.30 34.66 -13.23
C PRO A 969 -13.14 33.66 -13.28
N ILE A 970 -11.90 34.07 -13.01
CA ILE A 970 -10.71 33.23 -13.19
C ILE A 970 -10.22 32.71 -11.84
N ASN A 971 -9.95 31.41 -11.79
CA ASN A 971 -9.18 30.76 -10.74
C ASN A 971 -8.07 29.94 -11.40
N ALA A 972 -6.82 30.06 -10.95
CA ALA A 972 -5.70 29.33 -11.53
C ALA A 972 -4.69 28.95 -10.45
N ARG A 973 -3.99 27.84 -10.68
CA ARG A 973 -3.02 27.30 -9.72
C ARG A 973 -1.89 26.57 -10.42
N LEU A 974 -0.68 26.80 -9.92
CA LEU A 974 0.54 26.09 -10.27
C LEU A 974 1.13 25.52 -8.98
N ALA A 975 1.52 24.25 -8.99
CA ALA A 975 2.02 23.56 -7.80
C ALA A 975 3.24 22.71 -8.16
N TYR A 976 4.34 22.91 -7.44
CA TYR A 976 5.55 22.12 -7.55
C TYR A 976 5.80 21.37 -6.24
N SER A 977 6.01 20.07 -6.32
CA SER A 977 6.36 19.21 -5.19
C SER A 977 7.70 18.54 -5.46
N TYR A 978 8.59 18.53 -4.47
CA TYR A 978 9.92 17.93 -4.59
C TYR A 978 10.30 17.15 -3.35
N ARG A 979 11.03 16.04 -3.54
CA ARG A 979 11.71 15.34 -2.45
C ARG A 979 13.07 14.82 -2.87
N ASP A 980 13.97 14.73 -1.90
CA ASP A 980 15.28 14.10 -2.08
C ASP A 980 15.19 12.58 -2.25
N ARG A 981 16.28 12.02 -2.76
CA ARG A 981 16.57 10.58 -2.77
C ARG A 981 16.39 9.96 -1.38
N PHE A 982 15.89 8.74 -1.34
CA PHE A 982 15.68 8.00 -0.10
C PHE A 982 15.83 6.48 -0.30
N PHE A 983 16.16 5.77 0.79
CA PHE A 983 16.14 4.32 0.82
C PHE A 983 14.70 3.83 0.91
N THR A 984 14.30 2.91 0.04
CA THR A 984 12.90 2.46 -0.05
C THR A 984 12.46 1.55 1.09
N GLY A 985 13.40 1.01 1.87
CA GLY A 985 13.11 -0.07 2.84
C GLY A 985 13.07 -1.47 2.23
N SER A 986 13.28 -1.57 0.91
CA SER A 986 13.27 -2.83 0.18
C SER A 986 14.66 -3.18 -0.37
N ASN A 987 14.85 -4.46 -0.63
CA ASN A 987 16.03 -4.98 -1.29
C ASN A 987 15.64 -5.55 -2.66
N ASP A 988 16.58 -5.54 -3.60
CA ASP A 988 16.42 -6.23 -4.87
C ASP A 988 16.47 -7.76 -4.68
N VAL A 989 16.27 -8.51 -5.76
CA VAL A 989 16.23 -9.99 -5.74
C VAL A 989 17.56 -10.60 -5.26
N SER A 990 18.67 -9.87 -5.37
CA SER A 990 20.00 -10.28 -4.92
C SER A 990 20.35 -9.76 -3.52
N GLY A 991 19.40 -9.09 -2.86
CA GLY A 991 19.54 -8.58 -1.49
C GLY A 991 20.11 -7.17 -1.39
N ASN A 992 20.40 -6.49 -2.52
CA ASN A 992 20.98 -5.16 -2.47
C ASN A 992 19.93 -4.12 -2.06
N PRO A 993 20.27 -3.13 -1.20
CA PRO A 993 19.35 -2.08 -0.81
C PRO A 993 18.91 -1.24 -2.01
N VAL A 994 17.61 -0.98 -2.12
CA VAL A 994 17.02 -0.20 -3.23
C VAL A 994 16.74 1.23 -2.80
N PHE A 995 17.22 2.18 -3.60
CA PHE A 995 17.02 3.60 -3.41
C PHE A 995 16.21 4.19 -4.55
N GLU A 996 15.33 5.14 -4.24
CA GLU A 996 14.62 5.93 -5.24
C GLU A 996 15.30 7.29 -5.38
N ALA A 997 15.53 7.72 -6.62
CA ALA A 997 16.15 9.01 -6.93
C ALA A 997 15.30 10.20 -6.42
N LYS A 998 15.92 11.38 -6.34
CA LYS A 998 15.21 12.63 -6.13
C LYS A 998 14.17 12.84 -7.25
N SER A 999 13.03 13.42 -6.93
CA SER A 999 11.95 13.65 -7.90
C SER A 999 11.23 14.97 -7.67
N GLY A 1000 10.73 15.57 -8.75
CA GLY A 1000 9.99 16.82 -8.73
C GLY A 1000 8.80 16.84 -9.70
N TYR A 1001 7.60 17.08 -9.19
CA TYR A 1001 6.36 17.09 -9.99
C TYR A 1001 5.80 18.50 -10.08
N LEU A 1002 5.54 18.97 -11.30
CA LEU A 1002 4.81 20.21 -11.58
C LEU A 1002 3.37 19.89 -12.04
N ASP A 1003 2.40 20.46 -11.35
CA ASP A 1003 0.98 20.32 -11.66
C ASP A 1003 0.35 21.71 -11.87
N ALA A 1004 -0.63 21.82 -12.77
CA ALA A 1004 -1.33 23.07 -13.06
C ALA A 1004 -2.84 22.87 -13.24
N LYS A 1005 -3.61 23.89 -12.88
CA LYS A 1005 -5.07 23.94 -13.08
C LYS A 1005 -5.53 25.36 -13.35
N ILE A 1006 -6.44 25.53 -14.30
CA ILE A 1006 -7.09 26.81 -14.62
C ILE A 1006 -8.59 26.56 -14.70
N GLN A 1007 -9.37 27.43 -14.08
CA GLN A 1007 -10.82 27.40 -14.03
C GLN A 1007 -11.40 28.75 -14.50
N TYR A 1008 -12.48 28.67 -15.26
CA TYR A 1008 -13.26 29.81 -15.72
C TYR A 1008 -14.72 29.64 -15.31
N ARG A 1009 -15.17 30.52 -14.40
CA ARG A 1009 -16.55 30.62 -13.92
C ARG A 1009 -17.36 31.43 -14.93
N TYR A 1010 -18.06 30.73 -15.83
CA TYR A 1010 -18.90 31.37 -16.86
C TYR A 1010 -20.07 32.15 -16.23
N ASN A 1011 -20.71 31.55 -15.22
CA ASN A 1011 -21.72 32.19 -14.38
C ASN A 1011 -21.74 31.55 -12.99
N GLU A 1012 -22.73 31.85 -12.15
CA GLU A 1012 -22.81 31.30 -10.79
C GLU A 1012 -23.06 29.77 -10.75
N GLN A 1013 -23.45 29.17 -11.86
CA GLN A 1013 -23.83 27.77 -11.96
C GLN A 1013 -22.80 26.93 -12.72
N VAL A 1014 -22.16 27.48 -13.76
CA VAL A 1014 -21.34 26.74 -14.71
C VAL A 1014 -19.87 27.16 -14.61
N THR A 1015 -18.99 26.18 -14.42
CA THR A 1015 -17.52 26.36 -14.38
C THR A 1015 -16.85 25.40 -15.33
N PHE A 1016 -15.87 25.89 -16.09
CA PHE A 1016 -14.98 25.09 -16.93
C PHE A 1016 -13.61 25.00 -16.28
N ALA A 1017 -12.94 23.86 -16.39
CA ALA A 1017 -11.57 23.70 -15.90
C ALA A 1017 -10.69 22.92 -16.88
N LEU A 1018 -9.43 23.33 -16.97
CA LEU A 1018 -8.35 22.62 -17.64
C LEU A 1018 -7.27 22.29 -16.61
N GLU A 1019 -6.78 21.06 -16.62
CA GLU A 1019 -5.81 20.54 -15.65
C GLU A 1019 -4.69 19.79 -16.35
N GLY A 1020 -3.48 19.90 -15.83
CA GLY A 1020 -2.30 19.16 -16.28
C GLY A 1020 -1.50 18.66 -15.08
N LYS A 1021 -1.16 17.37 -15.09
CA LYS A 1021 -0.41 16.71 -14.04
C LYS A 1021 0.91 16.15 -14.56
N ASN A 1022 1.93 16.17 -13.70
CA ASN A 1022 3.29 15.76 -14.03
C ASN A 1022 3.81 16.48 -15.28
N LEU A 1023 3.65 17.79 -15.36
CA LEU A 1023 4.07 18.58 -16.52
C LEU A 1023 5.58 18.54 -16.76
N THR A 1024 6.36 18.26 -15.70
CA THR A 1024 7.81 17.98 -15.76
C THR A 1024 8.15 16.64 -16.41
N ASP A 1025 7.17 15.75 -16.62
CA ASP A 1025 7.38 14.39 -17.14
C ASP A 1025 8.31 13.55 -16.28
N GLU A 1026 8.22 13.74 -14.97
CA GLU A 1026 9.09 13.10 -14.00
C GLU A 1026 8.89 11.58 -14.07
N VAL A 1027 10.02 10.86 -14.07
CA VAL A 1027 10.11 9.40 -14.07
C VAL A 1027 10.45 8.89 -12.68
N LYS A 1028 10.08 7.65 -12.39
CA LYS A 1028 10.60 6.95 -11.22
C LYS A 1028 11.90 6.24 -11.59
N ARG A 1029 12.97 6.49 -10.83
CA ARG A 1029 14.26 5.78 -10.97
C ARG A 1029 14.61 5.08 -9.67
N LEU A 1030 14.82 3.77 -9.74
CA LEU A 1030 15.29 2.92 -8.64
C LEU A 1030 16.67 2.36 -8.98
N ASP A 1031 17.56 2.33 -7.99
CA ASP A 1031 18.90 1.77 -8.14
C ASP A 1031 19.35 1.02 -6.88
N ALA A 1032 20.46 0.26 -7.01
CA ALA A 1032 21.02 -0.58 -5.95
C ALA A 1032 22.10 0.15 -5.10
N GLY A 1033 21.96 1.46 -4.90
CA GLY A 1033 22.88 2.29 -4.09
C GLY A 1033 23.79 3.20 -4.92
N ASP A 1034 23.98 2.87 -6.19
CA ASP A 1034 24.72 3.67 -7.17
C ASP A 1034 23.83 3.92 -8.40
N SER A 1035 23.86 5.11 -8.99
CA SER A 1035 23.06 5.45 -10.17
C SER A 1035 23.37 4.61 -11.42
N PHE A 1036 24.59 4.10 -11.56
CA PHE A 1036 24.95 3.16 -12.62
C PHE A 1036 24.25 1.81 -12.40
N ARG A 1037 24.07 1.40 -11.14
CA ARG A 1037 23.38 0.17 -10.76
C ARG A 1037 21.86 0.35 -10.78
N LEU A 1038 21.34 0.85 -11.90
CA LEU A 1038 19.94 1.07 -12.13
C LEU A 1038 19.18 -0.26 -12.08
N ASN A 1039 18.19 -0.34 -11.19
CA ASN A 1039 17.26 -1.45 -11.10
C ASN A 1039 16.06 -1.22 -12.02
N GLU A 1040 15.53 0.00 -12.06
CA GLU A 1040 14.30 0.35 -12.77
C GLU A 1040 14.27 1.83 -13.15
N LEU A 1041 13.95 2.09 -14.42
CA LEU A 1041 13.37 3.34 -14.89
C LEU A 1041 11.90 3.07 -15.22
N ALA A 1042 10.98 3.84 -14.63
CA ALA A 1042 9.55 3.73 -14.89
C ALA A 1042 8.93 5.06 -15.29
N TRP A 1043 8.14 5.08 -16.38
CA TRP A 1043 7.50 6.26 -16.92
C TRP A 1043 5.98 6.10 -17.03
N ALA A 1044 5.25 6.95 -16.32
CA ALA A 1044 3.79 6.96 -16.28
C ALA A 1044 3.16 8.04 -17.19
N GLY A 1045 3.97 8.96 -17.73
CA GLY A 1045 3.54 10.08 -18.57
C GLY A 1045 2.85 11.23 -17.83
N ARG A 1046 2.31 12.15 -18.63
CA ARG A 1046 1.54 13.32 -18.21
C ARG A 1046 0.04 13.00 -18.31
N ARG A 1047 -0.79 13.68 -17.51
CA ARG A 1047 -2.26 13.54 -17.56
C ARG A 1047 -2.92 14.89 -17.69
N TYR A 1048 -3.89 14.99 -18.59
CA TYR A 1048 -4.65 16.20 -18.87
C TYR A 1048 -6.13 15.96 -18.60
N PHE A 1049 -6.81 16.97 -18.07
CA PHE A 1049 -8.24 16.89 -17.81
C PHE A 1049 -8.96 18.14 -18.30
N PHE A 1050 -10.13 17.94 -18.89
CA PHE A 1050 -11.10 18.99 -19.12
C PHE A 1050 -12.37 18.68 -18.33
N THR A 1051 -12.83 19.63 -17.50
CA THR A 1051 -13.98 19.44 -16.62
C THR A 1051 -15.02 20.53 -16.85
N VAL A 1052 -16.30 20.13 -16.85
CA VAL A 1052 -17.45 21.01 -16.78
C VAL A 1052 -18.20 20.71 -15.50
N SER A 1053 -18.38 21.73 -14.66
CA SER A 1053 -19.11 21.63 -13.40
C SER A 1053 -20.36 22.49 -13.44
N VAL A 1054 -21.48 21.93 -12.98
CA VAL A 1054 -22.78 22.60 -12.86
C VAL A 1054 -23.25 22.50 -11.40
N LYS A 1055 -23.64 23.63 -10.80
CA LYS A 1055 -24.19 23.71 -9.44
C LYS A 1055 -25.45 24.57 -9.43
N ILE A 1056 -26.54 24.06 -8.85
CA ILE A 1056 -27.86 24.69 -8.77
C ILE A 1056 -28.26 24.85 -7.31
#